data_AF-A0A1S3T2B4-F1
#
_entry.id   AF-A0A1S3T2B4-F1
#
_cell.length_a   1.000
_cell.length_b   1.000
_cell.length_c   1.000
_cell.angle_alpha   90.00
_cell.angle_beta   90.00
_cell.angle_gamma   90.00
#
_symmetry.space_group_name_H-M   'P 1'
#
loop_
_entity.id
_entity.type
_entity.pdbx_description
1 polymer ?
#
loop_
_entity_poly.entity_id
_entity_poly.type
_entity_poly.pdbx_seq_one_letter_code
_entity_poly.pdbx_strand_id
1 'polypeptide(L)'
;MFAMHFVRGMHPDLFQENEWDAFTGLVVGDMVRKADTQKSLREQIPSWIDQERLGAVAMFKSTFPGLYQSLCLSDSDLWLSFSRSSNCEQEVPPSIAKKIKPFQQVLLVQAIRPDRLQSAMAAFTSQALGMRELSPPPLNLRRLYSETLEIEPVLIVISPGADPSQELLELASETVGRDNYHEVAMGQGQADVALATLRECSHSGGWLCLKNLHLVTAWLPLLEKELNVLQPKAGFRLWLTAEVHPKFPLILLQSSLKITYEAPPGLKKNLLRTYETWSPEQISKGGLLSRAQSLFCLAWFHAVCQERRNYIPQGWTKFYEFSLSDLRAGFEIIDRLFEGGKVFQWEFVHGLLENAIYGGRIDNPCDLRILRSYLEQFFSSHLLSASANHSQRSKRGHAFPSQISLPNSCSILDYRGVIENLPEDDRPAFFGLPANIERSSQRIISSQVISQLRILSRSVAAGSKFDREIWSNGLSPVLNLWKKLNQGSSLIHQKVAPPTEGQGSPVLSFIVLEQFNAIRLVQGIHQSLAALSKVIRGTSLLTADVHKLATALLNQECPLSWQNKWEGPEEPMQYLRAVVTRALAIQSWVERAERQVLLSDAVDLSELFHPDTFLNALRQETARSMGCSMDSLKFVASWKSPIAEAQLQVKVGGLQLEGCSFDGVRLSENQHDSPSVSAVPACYMAWIAQCSSGSYSPEEVISLPVYTSSERVSVVTHVTLPCGRNPDQWIQNGAALFLKQQ
;
A
#
# COMPACT_ATOMS: atom_id res chain seq x y z
N MET A 1 -0.98 -12.50 -10.24
CA MET A 1 -2.25 -13.19 -9.95
C MET A 1 -2.66 -14.15 -11.07
N PHE A 2 -2.94 -13.68 -12.30
CA PHE A 2 -3.44 -14.53 -13.41
C PHE A 2 -2.57 -15.78 -13.66
N ALA A 3 -1.25 -15.61 -13.81
CA ALA A 3 -0.33 -16.72 -14.04
C ALA A 3 -0.39 -17.81 -12.95
N MET A 4 -0.48 -17.44 -11.67
CA MET A 4 -0.61 -18.40 -10.56
C MET A 4 -1.91 -19.20 -10.65
N HIS A 5 -3.02 -18.52 -10.93
CA HIS A 5 -4.32 -19.16 -11.09
C HIS A 5 -4.36 -20.07 -12.32
N PHE A 6 -3.78 -19.63 -13.43
CA PHE A 6 -3.69 -20.38 -14.67
C PHE A 6 -2.85 -21.65 -14.51
N VAL A 7 -1.68 -21.57 -13.87
CA VAL A 7 -0.85 -22.75 -13.55
C VAL A 7 -1.59 -23.73 -12.66
N ARG A 8 -2.35 -23.25 -11.66
CA ARG A 8 -3.19 -24.13 -10.82
C ARG A 8 -4.23 -24.91 -11.64
N GLY A 9 -4.83 -24.27 -12.64
CA GLY A 9 -5.81 -24.91 -13.52
C GLY A 9 -5.19 -25.89 -14.51
N MET A 10 -4.04 -25.54 -15.10
CA MET A 10 -3.39 -26.32 -16.15
C MET A 10 -2.52 -27.47 -15.63
N HIS A 11 -1.87 -27.28 -14.48
CA HIS A 11 -0.90 -28.22 -13.90
C HIS A 11 -1.23 -28.52 -12.43
N PRO A 12 -2.40 -29.15 -12.14
CA PRO A 12 -2.80 -29.43 -10.76
C PRO A 12 -1.84 -30.40 -10.04
N ASP A 13 -1.08 -31.21 -10.78
CA ASP A 13 -0.07 -32.15 -10.29
C ASP A 13 1.15 -31.50 -9.60
N LEU A 14 1.37 -30.21 -9.88
CA LEU A 14 2.42 -29.41 -9.21
C LEU A 14 2.08 -29.08 -7.75
N PHE A 15 0.82 -29.25 -7.34
CA PHE A 15 0.30 -28.93 -6.01
C PHE A 15 -0.10 -30.23 -5.28
N GLN A 16 0.37 -30.43 -4.06
CA GLN A 16 -0.09 -31.51 -3.20
C GLN A 16 -1.32 -31.08 -2.37
N GLU A 17 -1.93 -32.04 -1.66
CA GLU A 17 -3.08 -31.78 -0.79
C GLU A 17 -2.77 -30.68 0.23
N ASN A 18 -3.73 -29.76 0.41
CA ASN A 18 -3.68 -28.62 1.34
C ASN A 18 -2.58 -27.57 1.07
N GLU A 19 -1.69 -27.75 0.09
CA GLU A 19 -0.62 -26.78 -0.21
C GLU A 19 -1.18 -25.44 -0.70
N TRP A 20 -2.13 -25.46 -1.64
CA TRP A 20 -2.76 -24.24 -2.14
C TRP A 20 -3.58 -23.51 -1.07
N ASP A 21 -4.28 -24.28 -0.22
CA ASP A 21 -5.11 -23.71 0.84
C ASP A 21 -4.24 -23.11 1.94
N ALA A 22 -3.07 -23.69 2.22
CA ALA A 22 -2.09 -23.11 3.12
C ALA A 22 -1.48 -21.83 2.52
N PHE A 23 -1.12 -21.87 1.23
CA PHE A 23 -0.60 -20.71 0.50
C PHE A 23 -1.58 -19.54 0.53
N THR A 24 -2.87 -19.82 0.35
CA THR A 24 -3.93 -18.82 0.40
C THR A 24 -4.40 -18.49 1.82
N GLY A 25 -3.85 -19.10 2.87
CA GLY A 25 -4.19 -18.79 4.27
C GLY A 25 -5.54 -19.35 4.75
N LEU A 26 -6.15 -20.26 4.00
CA LEU A 26 -7.42 -20.92 4.36
C LEU A 26 -7.24 -22.04 5.41
N VAL A 27 -6.02 -22.55 5.56
CA VAL A 27 -5.73 -23.59 6.56
C VAL A 27 -5.75 -23.01 7.98
N VAL A 28 -6.67 -23.53 8.79
CA VAL A 28 -6.79 -23.22 10.23
C VAL A 28 -5.87 -24.15 11.03
N GLY A 29 -4.57 -23.86 10.98
CA GLY A 29 -3.60 -24.53 11.86
C GLY A 29 -3.89 -24.27 13.34
N ASP A 30 -3.32 -25.11 14.21
CA ASP A 30 -3.45 -24.94 15.65
C ASP A 30 -2.76 -23.65 16.09
N MET A 31 -3.55 -22.66 16.46
CA MET A 31 -3.02 -21.49 17.11
C MET A 31 -2.61 -21.88 18.52
N VAL A 32 -1.30 -21.84 18.72
CA VAL A 32 -0.64 -22.00 20.00
C VAL A 32 -1.16 -20.90 20.93
N ARG A 33 -1.86 -21.30 22.00
CA ARG A 33 -2.36 -20.36 23.02
C ARG A 33 -1.18 -19.57 23.54
N LYS A 34 -1.32 -18.25 23.80
CA LYS A 34 -0.27 -17.42 24.45
C LYS A 34 0.30 -18.04 25.75
N ALA A 35 -0.39 -19.02 26.35
CA ALA A 35 0.08 -19.82 27.48
C ALA A 35 1.29 -20.73 27.16
N ASP A 36 1.45 -21.18 25.92
CA ASP A 36 2.71 -21.73 25.41
C ASP A 36 3.61 -20.54 25.08
N THR A 37 4.30 -20.05 26.12
CA THR A 37 5.19 -18.89 26.07
C THR A 37 5.97 -18.80 24.75
N GLN A 38 6.17 -17.58 24.22
CA GLN A 38 7.09 -17.31 23.11
C GLN A 38 8.48 -17.96 23.31
N LYS A 39 8.87 -18.25 24.56
CA LYS A 39 10.03 -19.07 24.92
C LYS A 39 9.97 -20.49 24.32
N SER A 40 8.87 -21.23 24.49
CA SER A 40 8.70 -22.59 23.94
C SER A 40 8.79 -22.61 22.40
N LEU A 41 8.20 -21.60 21.74
CA LEU A 41 8.31 -21.47 20.29
C LEU A 41 9.73 -21.14 19.83
N ARG A 42 10.43 -20.27 20.57
CA ARG A 42 11.83 -19.91 20.30
C ARG A 42 12.80 -21.07 20.53
N GLU A 43 12.45 -22.02 21.39
CA GLU A 43 13.23 -23.25 21.59
C GLU A 43 13.02 -24.27 20.46
N GLN A 44 11.86 -24.24 19.80
CA GLN A 44 11.50 -25.19 18.74
C GLN A 44 11.84 -24.73 17.32
N ILE A 45 12.11 -23.44 17.13
CA ILE A 45 12.37 -22.83 15.82
C ILE A 45 13.81 -22.30 15.81
N PRO A 46 14.57 -22.47 14.71
CA PRO A 46 15.95 -22.02 14.61
C PRO A 46 16.13 -20.52 14.92
N SER A 47 17.22 -20.17 15.59
CA SER A 47 17.50 -18.81 16.07
C SER A 47 17.80 -17.79 14.97
N TRP A 48 18.17 -18.25 13.77
CA TRP A 48 18.42 -17.40 12.61
C TRP A 48 17.13 -16.87 11.97
N ILE A 49 15.99 -17.48 12.26
CA ILE A 49 14.69 -17.03 11.78
C ILE A 49 14.22 -15.84 12.61
N ASP A 50 13.80 -14.78 11.93
CA ASP A 50 13.33 -13.56 12.57
C ASP A 50 12.16 -13.84 13.54
N GLN A 51 12.16 -13.13 14.67
CA GLN A 51 11.15 -13.32 15.74
C GLN A 51 9.72 -13.10 15.25
N GLU A 52 9.53 -12.23 14.25
CA GLU A 52 8.23 -11.97 13.64
C GLU A 52 7.71 -13.16 12.83
N ARG A 53 8.59 -14.05 12.37
CA ARG A 53 8.25 -15.20 11.52
C ARG A 53 7.99 -16.48 12.30
N LEU A 54 8.24 -16.50 13.62
CA LEU A 54 8.04 -17.68 14.47
C LEU A 54 6.61 -18.25 14.34
N GLY A 55 5.58 -17.40 14.34
CA GLY A 55 4.20 -17.84 14.19
C GLY A 55 3.92 -18.49 12.83
N ALA A 56 4.42 -17.88 11.74
CA ALA A 56 4.26 -18.41 10.39
C ALA A 56 5.00 -19.75 10.21
N VAL A 57 6.21 -19.87 10.74
CA VAL A 57 7.00 -21.11 10.68
C VAL A 57 6.41 -22.20 11.56
N ALA A 58 5.85 -21.88 12.72
CA ALA A 58 5.13 -22.85 13.55
C ALA A 58 3.88 -23.40 12.84
N MET A 59 3.12 -22.54 12.18
CA MET A 59 1.98 -22.92 11.34
C MET A 59 2.41 -23.79 10.15
N PHE A 60 3.53 -23.45 9.51
CA PHE A 60 4.09 -24.25 8.42
C PHE A 60 4.52 -25.64 8.92
N LYS A 61 5.18 -25.72 10.08
CA LYS A 61 5.60 -26.98 10.73
C LYS A 61 4.40 -27.86 11.10
N SER A 62 3.32 -27.28 11.63
CA SER A 62 2.13 -28.04 12.03
C SER A 62 1.32 -28.52 10.82
N THR A 63 1.27 -27.73 9.75
CA THR A 63 0.56 -28.08 8.52
C THR A 63 1.32 -29.10 7.67
N PHE A 64 2.65 -28.95 7.57
CA PHE A 64 3.51 -29.79 6.72
C PHE A 64 4.71 -30.37 7.49
N PRO A 65 4.50 -31.29 8.46
CA PRO A 65 5.57 -31.81 9.31
C PRO A 65 6.65 -32.56 8.52
N GLY A 66 6.26 -33.34 7.50
CA GLY A 66 7.21 -34.06 6.64
C GLY A 66 8.09 -33.13 5.81
N LEU A 67 7.49 -32.07 5.23
CA LEU A 67 8.24 -31.04 4.50
C LEU A 67 9.18 -30.29 5.43
N TYR A 68 8.70 -29.87 6.61
CA TYR A 68 9.53 -29.19 7.62
C TYR A 68 10.76 -30.00 8.02
N GLN A 69 10.60 -31.31 8.25
CA GLN A 69 11.72 -32.20 8.55
C GLN A 69 12.72 -32.29 7.39
N SER A 70 12.22 -32.37 6.15
CA SER A 70 13.07 -32.47 4.95
C SER A 70 13.93 -31.24 4.68
N LEU A 71 13.51 -30.06 5.16
CA LEU A 71 14.21 -28.79 4.99
C LEU A 71 15.40 -28.62 5.93
N CYS A 72 15.48 -29.38 7.02
CA CYS A 72 16.57 -29.31 8.00
C CYS A 72 16.87 -27.87 8.47
N LEU A 73 15.84 -27.05 8.74
CA LEU A 73 16.00 -25.62 9.08
C LEU A 73 16.88 -25.38 10.33
N SER A 74 17.07 -26.39 11.18
CA SER A 74 17.97 -26.37 12.34
C SER A 74 19.46 -26.22 11.98
N ASP A 75 19.85 -26.53 10.74
CA ASP A 75 21.20 -26.30 10.23
C ASP A 75 21.35 -24.85 9.75
N SER A 76 21.74 -23.96 10.64
CA SER A 76 21.87 -22.52 10.35
C SER A 76 22.89 -22.21 9.25
N ASP A 77 23.96 -23.01 9.14
CA ASP A 77 25.03 -22.77 8.17
C ASP A 77 24.55 -23.05 6.74
N LEU A 78 23.71 -24.07 6.57
CA LEU A 78 23.05 -24.39 5.31
C LEU A 78 22.20 -23.21 4.78
N TRP A 79 21.53 -22.49 5.68
CA TRP A 79 20.54 -21.45 5.33
C TRP A 79 21.09 -20.03 5.38
N LEU A 80 22.37 -19.83 5.71
CA LEU A 80 22.95 -18.51 5.89
C LEU A 80 22.92 -17.66 4.62
N SER A 81 23.21 -18.26 3.45
CA SER A 81 23.15 -17.58 2.15
C SER A 81 21.72 -17.13 1.83
N PHE A 82 20.76 -18.07 1.93
CA PHE A 82 19.33 -17.81 1.76
C PHE A 82 18.85 -16.67 2.67
N SER A 83 19.24 -16.68 3.95
CA SER A 83 18.79 -15.69 4.93
C SER A 83 19.28 -14.28 4.60
N ARG A 84 20.51 -14.12 4.09
CA ARG A 84 21.13 -12.81 3.82
C ARG A 84 20.92 -12.30 2.41
N SER A 85 20.65 -13.19 1.46
CA SER A 85 20.51 -12.84 0.05
C SER A 85 19.32 -11.91 -0.21
N SER A 86 19.51 -10.99 -1.15
CA SER A 86 18.45 -10.18 -1.76
C SER A 86 17.61 -10.99 -2.74
N ASN A 87 18.12 -12.10 -3.27
CA ASN A 87 17.45 -13.01 -4.20
C ASN A 87 17.35 -14.42 -3.60
N CYS A 88 16.87 -14.51 -2.36
CA CYS A 88 16.85 -15.75 -1.60
C CYS A 88 16.10 -16.89 -2.30
N GLU A 89 15.11 -16.58 -3.15
CA GLU A 89 14.39 -17.56 -3.94
C GLU A 89 15.27 -18.32 -4.94
N GLN A 90 16.44 -17.79 -5.32
CA GLN A 90 17.40 -18.46 -6.20
C GLN A 90 18.50 -19.20 -5.43
N GLU A 91 18.66 -18.89 -4.14
CA GLU A 91 19.74 -19.40 -3.27
C GLU A 91 19.25 -20.45 -2.26
N VAL A 92 18.22 -21.21 -2.61
CA VAL A 92 17.81 -22.37 -1.82
C VAL A 92 18.92 -23.43 -1.86
N PRO A 93 19.33 -24.01 -0.73
CA PRO A 93 20.43 -24.98 -0.69
C PRO A 93 20.22 -26.12 -1.70
N PRO A 94 21.20 -26.42 -2.58
CA PRO A 94 21.02 -27.40 -3.66
C PRO A 94 20.65 -28.82 -3.18
N SER A 95 21.09 -29.19 -1.98
CA SER A 95 20.75 -30.46 -1.33
C SER A 95 19.26 -30.56 -0.95
N ILE A 96 18.63 -29.41 -0.68
CA ILE A 96 17.22 -29.28 -0.33
C ILE A 96 16.37 -29.04 -1.58
N ALA A 97 16.83 -28.20 -2.50
CA ALA A 97 16.13 -27.90 -3.76
C ALA A 97 15.80 -29.17 -4.58
N LYS A 98 16.66 -30.20 -4.51
CA LYS A 98 16.42 -31.51 -5.16
C LYS A 98 15.35 -32.37 -4.47
N LYS A 99 15.01 -32.09 -3.21
CA LYS A 99 14.08 -32.88 -2.37
C LYS A 99 12.68 -32.28 -2.31
N ILE A 100 12.53 -31.00 -2.63
CA ILE A 100 11.26 -30.28 -2.54
C ILE A 100 10.69 -30.00 -3.94
N LYS A 101 9.37 -29.89 -4.03
CA LYS A 101 8.71 -29.47 -5.26
C LYS A 101 8.84 -27.95 -5.48
N PRO A 102 8.72 -27.46 -6.73
CA PRO A 102 8.77 -26.03 -7.02
C PRO A 102 7.75 -25.19 -6.22
N PHE A 103 6.52 -25.68 -6.03
CA PHE A 103 5.52 -24.96 -5.23
C PHE A 103 5.83 -24.98 -3.72
N GLN A 104 6.45 -26.04 -3.22
CA GLN A 104 6.89 -26.11 -1.82
C GLN A 104 7.97 -25.09 -1.49
N GLN A 105 8.80 -24.72 -2.48
CA GLN A 105 9.73 -23.60 -2.36
C GLN A 105 9.00 -22.26 -2.21
N VAL A 106 7.87 -22.06 -2.89
CA VAL A 106 7.03 -20.86 -2.71
C VAL A 106 6.47 -20.81 -1.28
N LEU A 107 6.00 -21.95 -0.73
CA LEU A 107 5.53 -22.05 0.65
C LEU A 107 6.65 -21.76 1.67
N LEU A 108 7.86 -22.24 1.41
CA LEU A 108 9.05 -21.95 2.23
C LEU A 108 9.33 -20.45 2.27
N VAL A 109 9.38 -19.80 1.10
CA VAL A 109 9.61 -18.35 0.99
C VAL A 109 8.48 -17.58 1.68
N GLN A 110 7.22 -17.99 1.51
CA GLN A 110 6.09 -17.37 2.21
C GLN A 110 6.23 -17.45 3.74
N ALA A 111 6.70 -18.58 4.28
CA ALA A 111 6.87 -18.76 5.72
C ALA A 111 8.03 -17.91 6.26
N ILE A 112 9.18 -17.87 5.58
CA ILE A 112 10.43 -17.28 6.11
C ILE A 112 10.69 -15.87 5.58
N ARG A 113 10.60 -15.65 4.26
CA ARG A 113 10.96 -14.40 3.55
C ARG A 113 9.79 -13.88 2.68
N PRO A 114 8.67 -13.44 3.29
CA PRO A 114 7.51 -12.94 2.53
C PRO A 114 7.83 -11.69 1.67
N ASP A 115 8.91 -10.98 1.98
CA ASP A 115 9.49 -9.89 1.20
C ASP A 115 10.04 -10.32 -0.18
N ARG A 116 10.17 -11.63 -0.43
CA ARG A 116 10.58 -12.20 -1.72
C ARG A 116 9.52 -13.08 -2.36
N LEU A 117 8.31 -13.11 -1.79
CA LEU A 117 7.26 -14.01 -2.24
C LEU A 117 6.77 -13.68 -3.66
N GLN A 118 6.74 -12.40 -4.05
CA GLN A 118 6.41 -11.99 -5.41
C GLN A 118 7.39 -12.60 -6.42
N SER A 119 8.69 -12.46 -6.15
CA SER A 119 9.74 -13.01 -6.99
C SER A 119 9.67 -14.54 -7.06
N ALA A 120 9.41 -15.21 -5.93
CA ALA A 120 9.23 -16.66 -5.89
C ALA A 120 8.00 -17.14 -6.68
N MET A 121 6.85 -16.45 -6.58
CA MET A 121 5.66 -16.73 -7.39
C MET A 121 5.94 -16.54 -8.88
N ALA A 122 6.66 -15.48 -9.24
CA ALA A 122 7.01 -15.19 -10.63
C ALA A 122 7.95 -16.26 -11.20
N ALA A 123 8.99 -16.66 -10.47
CA ALA A 123 9.90 -17.72 -10.87
C ALA A 123 9.17 -19.06 -11.05
N PHE A 124 8.33 -19.44 -10.08
CA PHE A 124 7.53 -20.67 -10.14
C PHE A 124 6.62 -20.70 -11.38
N THR A 125 5.86 -19.62 -11.63
CA THR A 125 4.94 -19.56 -12.77
C THR A 125 5.66 -19.50 -14.10
N SER A 126 6.78 -18.77 -14.19
CA SER A 126 7.62 -18.72 -15.39
C SER A 126 8.15 -20.10 -15.75
N GLN A 127 8.65 -20.84 -14.74
CA GLN A 127 9.12 -22.21 -14.92
C GLN A 127 7.99 -23.17 -15.34
N ALA A 128 6.84 -23.10 -14.67
CA ALA A 128 5.70 -23.97 -14.95
C ALA A 128 5.11 -23.74 -16.36
N LEU A 129 5.10 -22.50 -16.84
CA LEU A 129 4.58 -22.13 -18.15
C LEU A 129 5.64 -22.18 -19.26
N GLY A 130 6.92 -22.41 -18.93
CA GLY A 130 8.02 -22.39 -19.90
C GLY A 130 8.28 -21.00 -20.49
N MET A 131 7.94 -19.94 -19.76
CA MET A 131 8.09 -18.55 -20.19
C MET A 131 9.34 -17.92 -19.59
N ARG A 132 10.06 -17.09 -20.36
CA ARG A 132 11.22 -16.34 -19.83
C ARG A 132 10.80 -15.18 -18.94
N GLU A 133 9.74 -14.50 -19.33
CA GLU A 133 9.19 -13.34 -18.62
C GLU A 133 7.67 -13.46 -18.59
N LEU A 134 7.07 -13.06 -17.47
CA LEU A 134 5.60 -13.00 -17.32
C LEU A 134 5.01 -11.69 -17.82
N SER A 135 5.84 -10.65 -17.94
CA SER A 135 5.43 -9.37 -18.49
C SER A 135 5.07 -9.52 -19.96
N PRO A 136 3.91 -9.00 -20.40
CA PRO A 136 3.61 -8.95 -21.82
C PRO A 136 4.58 -8.00 -22.53
N PRO A 137 4.76 -8.16 -23.86
CA PRO A 137 5.51 -7.17 -24.64
C PRO A 137 4.85 -5.78 -24.54
N PRO A 138 5.63 -4.69 -24.67
CA PRO A 138 5.08 -3.35 -24.63
C PRO A 138 4.03 -3.16 -25.73
N LEU A 139 2.97 -2.42 -25.38
CA LEU A 139 1.90 -2.11 -26.32
C LEU A 139 2.44 -1.26 -27.46
N ASN A 140 2.08 -1.64 -28.69
CA ASN A 140 2.37 -0.87 -29.89
C ASN A 140 1.12 -0.90 -30.77
N LEU A 141 0.47 0.26 -30.94
CA LEU A 141 -0.81 0.31 -31.65
C LEU A 141 -0.69 -0.08 -33.12
N ARG A 142 0.47 0.15 -33.76
CA ARG A 142 0.73 -0.27 -35.14
C ARG A 142 0.76 -1.79 -35.30
N ARG A 143 1.43 -2.49 -34.39
CA ARG A 143 1.42 -3.96 -34.38
C ARG A 143 0.03 -4.49 -34.07
N LEU A 144 -0.62 -3.94 -33.06
CA LEU A 144 -1.98 -4.31 -32.67
C LEU A 144 -2.95 -4.17 -33.85
N TYR A 145 -2.88 -3.08 -34.61
CA TYR A 145 -3.74 -2.84 -35.77
C TYR A 145 -3.75 -4.03 -36.76
N SER A 146 -2.60 -4.68 -36.98
CA SER A 146 -2.52 -5.84 -37.88
C SER A 146 -3.33 -7.05 -37.42
N GLU A 147 -3.69 -7.11 -36.13
CA GLU A 147 -4.48 -8.19 -35.52
C GLU A 147 -5.97 -7.81 -35.41
N THR A 148 -6.35 -6.57 -35.72
CA THR A 148 -7.73 -6.06 -35.58
C THR A 148 -8.57 -6.27 -36.84
N LEU A 149 -9.88 -6.42 -36.65
CA LEU A 149 -10.87 -6.57 -37.73
C LEU A 149 -11.88 -5.40 -37.76
N GLU A 150 -12.62 -5.27 -38.86
CA GLU A 150 -13.66 -4.25 -39.02
C GLU A 150 -14.91 -4.52 -38.15
N ILE A 151 -15.15 -5.79 -37.83
CA ILE A 151 -16.35 -6.27 -37.13
C ILE A 151 -16.25 -6.18 -35.60
N GLU A 152 -15.04 -6.11 -35.07
CA GLU A 152 -14.79 -6.03 -33.64
C GLU A 152 -14.22 -4.66 -33.27
N PRO A 153 -14.83 -3.92 -32.33
CA PRO A 153 -14.24 -2.69 -31.84
C PRO A 153 -13.04 -2.97 -30.94
N VAL A 154 -12.14 -1.99 -30.88
CA VAL A 154 -10.95 -2.02 -30.02
C VAL A 154 -11.22 -1.15 -28.80
N LEU A 155 -11.38 -1.77 -27.63
CA LEU A 155 -11.56 -1.11 -26.35
C LEU A 155 -10.23 -0.89 -25.64
N ILE A 156 -9.81 0.37 -25.57
CA ILE A 156 -8.66 0.83 -24.82
C ILE A 156 -9.11 1.24 -23.41
N VAL A 157 -8.72 0.42 -22.43
CA VAL A 157 -8.90 0.70 -21.01
C VAL A 157 -7.76 1.60 -20.56
N ILE A 158 -8.07 2.86 -20.26
CA ILE A 158 -7.07 3.86 -19.87
C ILE A 158 -6.93 3.91 -18.34
N SER A 159 -5.68 4.00 -17.87
CA SER A 159 -5.39 4.40 -16.49
C SER A 159 -5.55 5.93 -16.35
N PRO A 160 -5.94 6.45 -15.17
CA PRO A 160 -6.00 7.90 -14.94
C PRO A 160 -4.70 8.62 -15.36
N GLY A 161 -4.83 9.63 -16.21
CA GLY A 161 -3.70 10.40 -16.76
C GLY A 161 -2.99 9.78 -17.98
N ALA A 162 -3.45 8.66 -18.52
CA ALA A 162 -2.99 8.11 -19.80
C ALA A 162 -3.99 8.44 -20.92
N ASP A 163 -3.49 8.93 -22.06
CA ASP A 163 -4.31 9.28 -23.22
C ASP A 163 -3.68 8.70 -24.52
N PRO A 164 -4.35 7.75 -25.19
CA PRO A 164 -3.87 7.16 -26.44
C PRO A 164 -4.18 8.03 -27.69
N SER A 165 -4.88 9.15 -27.54
CA SER A 165 -5.41 9.94 -28.67
C SER A 165 -4.35 10.34 -29.68
N GLN A 166 -3.17 10.77 -29.21
CA GLN A 166 -2.09 11.24 -30.09
C GLN A 166 -1.48 10.08 -30.90
N GLU A 167 -1.16 8.97 -30.25
CA GLU A 167 -0.61 7.78 -30.91
C GLU A 167 -1.62 7.20 -31.93
N LEU A 168 -2.91 7.20 -31.58
CA LEU A 168 -3.98 6.81 -32.50
C LEU A 168 -4.09 7.74 -33.71
N LEU A 169 -4.02 9.06 -33.50
CA LEU A 169 -4.09 10.03 -34.59
C LEU A 169 -2.90 9.87 -35.56
N GLU A 170 -1.71 9.65 -35.04
CA GLU A 170 -0.51 9.40 -35.84
C GLU A 170 -0.65 8.11 -36.65
N LEU A 171 -1.05 7.02 -36.01
CA LEU A 171 -1.31 5.75 -36.69
C LEU A 171 -2.39 5.87 -37.77
N ALA A 172 -3.48 6.57 -37.48
CA ALA A 172 -4.57 6.77 -38.43
C ALA A 172 -4.14 7.65 -39.61
N SER A 173 -3.36 8.70 -39.35
CA SER A 173 -2.83 9.60 -40.38
C SER A 173 -1.93 8.85 -41.38
N GLU A 174 -1.13 7.90 -40.89
CA GLU A 174 -0.28 7.05 -41.73
C GLU A 174 -1.07 5.96 -42.48
N THR A 175 -2.15 5.44 -41.88
CA THR A 175 -2.86 4.25 -42.40
C THR A 175 -4.03 4.59 -43.31
N VAL A 176 -4.92 5.49 -42.87
CA VAL A 176 -6.13 5.88 -43.62
C VAL A 176 -6.11 7.33 -44.08
N GLY A 177 -5.11 8.10 -43.68
CA GLY A 177 -5.03 9.54 -43.94
C GLY A 177 -5.83 10.33 -42.90
N ARG A 178 -5.30 11.50 -42.54
CA ARG A 178 -5.84 12.33 -41.44
C ARG A 178 -7.32 12.68 -41.62
N ASP A 179 -7.76 12.92 -42.85
CA ASP A 179 -9.14 13.33 -43.16
C ASP A 179 -10.15 12.19 -43.00
N ASN A 180 -9.70 10.93 -42.96
CA ASN A 180 -10.55 9.75 -42.78
C ASN A 180 -10.56 9.24 -41.33
N TYR A 181 -9.98 10.01 -40.40
CA TYR A 181 -10.02 9.73 -38.97
C TYR A 181 -10.94 10.74 -38.27
N HIS A 182 -11.94 10.22 -37.57
CA HIS A 182 -12.89 11.01 -36.81
C HIS A 182 -12.82 10.63 -35.34
N GLU A 183 -12.98 11.61 -34.46
CA GLU A 183 -13.05 11.37 -33.02
C GLU A 183 -14.21 12.13 -32.39
N VAL A 184 -14.89 11.48 -31.45
CA VAL A 184 -16.02 12.05 -30.70
C VAL A 184 -15.80 11.81 -29.22
N ALA A 185 -15.66 12.89 -28.45
CA ALA A 185 -15.62 12.81 -27.00
C ALA A 185 -17.04 12.73 -26.44
N MET A 186 -17.35 11.64 -25.73
CA MET A 186 -18.69 11.44 -25.20
C MET A 186 -19.01 12.43 -24.08
N GLY A 187 -20.20 13.00 -24.16
CA GLY A 187 -20.73 14.00 -23.23
C GLY A 187 -22.19 14.30 -23.53
N GLN A 188 -22.75 15.31 -22.87
CA GLN A 188 -24.14 15.69 -23.08
C GLN A 188 -24.36 16.14 -24.54
N GLY A 189 -25.35 15.53 -25.21
CA GLY A 189 -25.72 15.85 -26.60
C GLY A 189 -24.84 15.23 -27.69
N GLN A 190 -23.83 14.43 -27.35
CA GLN A 190 -22.91 13.82 -28.33
C GLN A 190 -23.39 12.44 -28.84
N ALA A 191 -24.42 11.86 -28.22
CA ALA A 191 -24.90 10.51 -28.52
C ALA A 191 -25.36 10.34 -29.99
N ASP A 192 -26.19 11.26 -30.48
CA ASP A 192 -26.72 11.18 -31.84
C ASP A 192 -25.63 11.44 -32.90
N VAL A 193 -24.71 12.38 -32.60
CA VAL A 193 -23.54 12.66 -33.44
C VAL A 193 -22.65 11.43 -33.52
N ALA A 194 -22.34 10.79 -32.39
CA ALA A 194 -21.52 9.58 -32.36
C ALA A 194 -22.11 8.44 -33.22
N LEU A 195 -23.43 8.23 -33.17
CA LEU A 195 -24.10 7.22 -34.01
C LEU A 195 -24.12 7.59 -35.49
N ALA A 196 -24.33 8.86 -35.82
CA ALA A 196 -24.27 9.33 -37.20
C ALA A 196 -22.85 9.14 -37.78
N THR A 197 -21.82 9.58 -37.06
CA THR A 197 -20.42 9.42 -37.45
C THR A 197 -20.02 7.94 -37.52
N LEU A 198 -20.52 7.10 -36.62
CA LEU A 198 -20.29 5.64 -36.66
C LEU A 198 -20.82 5.03 -37.95
N ARG A 199 -22.05 5.37 -38.34
CA ARG A 199 -22.64 4.89 -39.59
C ARG A 199 -21.87 5.42 -40.78
N GLU A 200 -21.52 6.70 -40.81
CA GLU A 200 -20.74 7.30 -41.90
C GLU A 200 -19.37 6.63 -42.09
N CYS A 201 -18.58 6.51 -41.01
CA CYS A 201 -17.27 5.87 -41.04
C CYS A 201 -17.36 4.39 -41.45
N SER A 202 -18.39 3.68 -40.97
CA SER A 202 -18.64 2.29 -41.32
C SER A 202 -18.88 2.09 -42.83
N HIS A 203 -19.60 3.02 -43.48
CA HIS A 203 -19.84 2.96 -44.92
C HIS A 203 -18.64 3.46 -45.74
N SER A 204 -17.92 4.49 -45.28
CA SER A 204 -16.78 5.07 -46.01
C SER A 204 -15.52 4.19 -45.91
N GLY A 205 -15.37 3.45 -44.80
CA GLY A 205 -14.14 2.73 -44.43
C GLY A 205 -13.20 3.58 -43.57
N GLY A 206 -13.66 4.73 -43.07
CA GLY A 206 -12.89 5.60 -42.18
C GLY A 206 -12.72 5.03 -40.77
N TRP A 207 -11.93 5.69 -39.93
CA TRP A 207 -11.73 5.31 -38.54
C TRP A 207 -12.52 6.23 -37.63
N LEU A 208 -13.12 5.65 -36.58
CA LEU A 208 -13.82 6.40 -35.54
C LEU A 208 -13.21 6.08 -34.17
N CYS A 209 -12.88 7.12 -33.40
CA CYS A 209 -12.52 7.02 -31.99
C CYS A 209 -13.61 7.63 -31.10
N LEU A 210 -14.27 6.82 -30.27
CA LEU A 210 -15.21 7.28 -29.25
C LEU A 210 -14.50 7.37 -27.89
N LYS A 211 -14.41 8.58 -27.33
CA LYS A 211 -13.67 8.83 -26.08
C LYS A 211 -14.58 8.90 -24.86
N ASN A 212 -14.06 8.50 -23.70
CA ASN A 212 -14.71 8.66 -22.39
C ASN A 212 -16.05 7.92 -22.24
N LEU A 213 -16.14 6.69 -22.76
CA LEU A 213 -17.37 5.89 -22.72
C LEU A 213 -17.88 5.60 -21.30
N HIS A 214 -16.98 5.58 -20.31
CA HIS A 214 -17.29 5.37 -18.90
C HIS A 214 -18.23 6.47 -18.33
N LEU A 215 -18.28 7.66 -18.95
CA LEU A 215 -19.20 8.75 -18.57
C LEU A 215 -20.64 8.52 -19.04
N VAL A 216 -20.87 7.64 -20.01
CA VAL A 216 -22.17 7.46 -20.70
C VAL A 216 -22.64 6.00 -20.69
N THR A 217 -22.44 5.29 -19.58
CA THR A 217 -22.76 3.85 -19.49
C THR A 217 -24.21 3.46 -19.79
N ALA A 218 -25.17 4.36 -19.56
CA ALA A 218 -26.58 4.13 -19.91
C ALA A 218 -26.85 4.12 -21.43
N TRP A 219 -25.98 4.76 -22.23
CA TRP A 219 -26.11 4.82 -23.69
C TRP A 219 -25.43 3.64 -24.41
N LEU A 220 -24.43 3.00 -23.78
CA LEU A 220 -23.66 1.91 -24.39
C LEU A 220 -24.51 0.72 -24.91
N PRO A 221 -25.65 0.33 -24.30
CA PRO A 221 -26.53 -0.67 -24.90
C PRO A 221 -27.10 -0.27 -26.27
N LEU A 222 -27.27 1.03 -26.54
CA LEU A 222 -27.69 1.51 -27.85
C LEU A 222 -26.55 1.39 -28.87
N LEU A 223 -25.32 1.75 -28.48
CA LEU A 223 -24.13 1.54 -29.30
C LEU A 223 -23.97 0.06 -29.67
N GLU A 224 -24.11 -0.84 -28.69
CA GLU A 224 -24.05 -2.29 -28.91
C GLU A 224 -25.10 -2.77 -29.93
N LYS A 225 -26.34 -2.28 -29.82
CA LYS A 225 -27.40 -2.61 -30.78
C LYS A 225 -27.05 -2.15 -32.20
N GLU A 226 -26.47 -0.97 -32.33
CA GLU A 226 -26.03 -0.45 -33.63
C GLU A 226 -24.87 -1.26 -34.21
N LEU A 227 -23.87 -1.63 -33.39
CA LEU A 227 -22.75 -2.47 -33.82
C LEU A 227 -23.20 -3.83 -34.35
N ASN A 228 -24.24 -4.43 -33.77
CA ASN A 228 -24.80 -5.69 -34.24
C ASN A 228 -25.54 -5.60 -35.59
N VAL A 229 -26.00 -4.41 -35.98
CA VAL A 229 -26.73 -4.19 -37.24
C VAL A 229 -25.82 -3.70 -38.36
N LEU A 230 -24.72 -3.03 -38.01
CA LEU A 230 -23.78 -2.47 -38.97
C LEU A 230 -23.14 -3.54 -39.87
N GLN A 231 -22.91 -3.15 -41.12
CA GLN A 231 -22.18 -3.93 -42.13
C GLN A 231 -20.93 -3.12 -42.52
N PRO A 232 -19.83 -3.22 -41.75
CA PRO A 232 -18.69 -2.36 -41.95
C PRO A 232 -17.92 -2.69 -43.22
N LYS A 233 -17.48 -1.65 -43.94
CA LYS A 233 -16.61 -1.79 -45.10
C LYS A 233 -15.19 -2.18 -44.68
N ALA A 234 -14.51 -2.95 -45.52
CA ALA A 234 -13.09 -3.28 -45.35
C ALA A 234 -12.25 -2.02 -45.08
N GLY A 235 -11.41 -2.06 -44.03
CA GLY A 235 -10.59 -0.93 -43.58
C GLY A 235 -11.19 -0.08 -42.45
N PHE A 236 -12.49 -0.16 -42.19
CA PHE A 236 -13.13 0.50 -41.04
C PHE A 236 -12.53 0.01 -39.72
N ARG A 237 -12.26 0.92 -38.77
CA ARG A 237 -11.89 0.57 -37.39
C ARG A 237 -12.62 1.44 -36.40
N LEU A 238 -13.14 0.82 -35.34
CA LEU A 238 -13.75 1.50 -34.22
C LEU A 238 -12.87 1.39 -32.98
N TRP A 239 -12.36 2.53 -32.51
CA TRP A 239 -11.58 2.66 -31.30
C TRP A 239 -12.44 3.24 -30.19
N LEU A 240 -12.41 2.62 -29.01
CA LEU A 240 -13.20 3.01 -27.86
C LEU A 240 -12.25 3.30 -26.70
N THR A 241 -12.37 4.45 -26.03
CA THR A 241 -11.60 4.73 -24.80
C THR A 241 -12.51 4.80 -23.58
N ALA A 242 -12.13 4.10 -22.51
CA ALA A 242 -12.89 4.05 -21.26
C ALA A 242 -11.99 3.84 -20.04
N GLU A 243 -12.34 4.45 -18.92
CA GLU A 243 -11.84 4.06 -17.61
C GLU A 243 -12.66 2.87 -17.08
N VAL A 244 -12.15 2.23 -16.03
CA VAL A 244 -12.82 1.11 -15.36
C VAL A 244 -14.16 1.58 -14.78
N HIS A 245 -15.26 0.94 -15.17
CA HIS A 245 -16.59 1.26 -14.64
C HIS A 245 -17.42 -0.02 -14.41
N PRO A 246 -18.02 -0.24 -13.22
CA PRO A 246 -18.68 -1.49 -12.87
C PRO A 246 -19.97 -1.76 -13.66
N LYS A 247 -20.61 -0.73 -14.20
CA LYS A 247 -21.84 -0.85 -15.03
C LYS A 247 -21.57 -0.88 -16.54
N PHE A 248 -20.32 -1.09 -16.96
CA PHE A 248 -20.00 -1.19 -18.39
C PHE A 248 -20.66 -2.46 -18.97
N PRO A 249 -21.34 -2.41 -20.14
CA PRO A 249 -22.08 -3.56 -20.66
C PRO A 249 -21.20 -4.78 -20.97
N LEU A 250 -21.63 -5.95 -20.48
CA LEU A 250 -20.89 -7.21 -20.64
C LEU A 250 -20.81 -7.66 -22.11
N ILE A 251 -21.86 -7.44 -22.90
CA ILE A 251 -21.91 -7.87 -24.30
C ILE A 251 -20.90 -7.08 -25.13
N LEU A 252 -20.85 -5.74 -24.94
CA LEU A 252 -19.83 -4.90 -25.57
C LEU A 252 -18.41 -5.32 -25.16
N LEU A 253 -18.19 -5.66 -23.88
CA LEU A 253 -16.89 -6.18 -23.43
C LEU A 253 -16.54 -7.51 -24.11
N GLN A 254 -17.52 -8.40 -24.31
CA GLN A 254 -17.31 -9.68 -24.95
C GLN A 254 -16.98 -9.52 -26.45
N SER A 255 -17.63 -8.58 -27.13
CA SER A 255 -17.45 -8.33 -28.57
C SER A 255 -16.27 -7.44 -28.93
N SER A 256 -15.52 -6.91 -27.96
CA SER A 256 -14.40 -5.99 -28.21
C SER A 256 -13.04 -6.67 -28.03
N LEU A 257 -12.02 -6.26 -28.78
CA LEU A 257 -10.62 -6.50 -28.43
C LEU A 257 -10.24 -5.55 -27.28
N LYS A 258 -9.74 -6.08 -26.16
CA LYS A 258 -9.50 -5.30 -24.94
C LYS A 258 -8.00 -5.10 -24.72
N ILE A 259 -7.57 -3.85 -24.59
CA ILE A 259 -6.18 -3.50 -24.31
C ILE A 259 -6.13 -2.55 -23.11
N THR A 260 -5.15 -2.75 -22.24
CA THR A 260 -4.81 -1.82 -21.17
C THR A 260 -3.76 -0.82 -21.68
N TYR A 261 -4.06 0.47 -21.57
CA TYR A 261 -3.15 1.55 -21.94
C TYR A 261 -2.73 2.31 -20.68
N GLU A 262 -1.49 2.07 -20.27
CA GLU A 262 -0.87 2.63 -19.09
C GLU A 262 0.30 3.52 -19.50
N ALA A 263 0.60 4.55 -18.71
CA ALA A 263 1.82 5.32 -18.94
C ALA A 263 3.04 4.40 -18.77
N PRO A 264 4.03 4.44 -19.67
CA PRO A 264 5.21 3.59 -19.55
C PRO A 264 5.90 3.89 -18.22
N PRO A 265 6.13 2.87 -17.37
CA PRO A 265 6.71 3.09 -16.05
C PRO A 265 8.16 3.51 -16.18
N GLY A 266 8.61 4.30 -15.21
CA GLY A 266 10.01 4.61 -15.01
C GLY A 266 10.36 6.09 -15.21
N LEU A 267 11.28 6.57 -14.39
CA LEU A 267 11.68 7.97 -14.33
C LEU A 267 12.20 8.49 -15.67
N LYS A 268 13.04 7.69 -16.35
CA LYS A 268 13.60 8.04 -17.66
C LYS A 268 12.52 8.24 -18.72
N LYS A 269 11.58 7.30 -18.85
CA LYS A 269 10.51 7.36 -19.86
C LYS A 269 9.54 8.51 -19.58
N ASN A 270 9.25 8.76 -18.31
CA ASN A 270 8.44 9.88 -17.86
C ASN A 270 9.05 11.24 -18.28
N LEU A 271 10.36 11.41 -18.04
CA LEU A 271 11.11 12.60 -18.44
C LEU A 271 11.22 12.75 -19.95
N LEU A 272 11.50 11.68 -20.70
CA LEU A 272 11.54 11.71 -22.17
C LEU A 272 10.20 12.17 -22.74
N ARG A 273 9.08 11.60 -22.27
CA ARG A 273 7.73 12.00 -22.70
C ARG A 273 7.47 13.49 -22.43
N THR A 274 7.92 13.98 -21.27
CA THR A 274 7.80 15.40 -20.91
C THR A 274 8.59 16.28 -21.89
N TYR A 275 9.84 15.93 -22.18
CA TYR A 275 10.72 16.67 -23.09
C TYR A 275 10.42 16.48 -24.57
N GLU A 276 9.65 15.47 -24.96
CA GLU A 276 9.04 15.33 -26.28
C GLU A 276 7.86 16.28 -26.46
N THR A 277 7.10 16.52 -25.37
CA THR A 277 5.95 17.43 -25.36
C THR A 277 6.38 18.91 -25.40
N TRP A 278 7.51 19.25 -24.78
CA TRP A 278 8.04 20.62 -24.74
C TRP A 278 8.81 20.98 -26.01
N SER A 279 8.57 22.19 -26.53
CA SER A 279 9.25 22.69 -27.73
C SER A 279 10.63 23.29 -27.39
N PRO A 280 11.59 23.29 -28.34
CA PRO A 280 12.88 23.93 -28.15
C PRO A 280 12.76 25.40 -27.75
N GLU A 281 11.82 26.14 -28.36
CA GLU A 281 11.59 27.56 -28.12
C GLU A 281 11.04 27.84 -26.72
N GLN A 282 10.20 26.94 -26.19
CA GLN A 282 9.66 27.02 -24.83
C GLN A 282 10.78 26.94 -23.77
N ILE A 283 11.79 26.11 -24.02
CA ILE A 283 12.93 25.92 -23.12
C ILE A 283 13.94 27.05 -23.27
N SER A 284 14.30 27.41 -24.51
CA SER A 284 15.31 28.44 -24.79
C SER A 284 14.81 29.88 -24.63
N LYS A 285 13.54 30.09 -24.28
CA LYS A 285 12.90 31.40 -24.14
C LYS A 285 13.72 32.34 -23.24
N GLY A 286 14.04 33.52 -23.78
CA GLY A 286 14.81 34.56 -23.09
C GLY A 286 16.29 34.24 -22.87
N GLY A 287 16.78 33.08 -23.32
CA GLY A 287 18.18 32.66 -23.12
C GLY A 287 18.59 32.50 -21.65
N LEU A 288 17.61 32.41 -20.74
CA LEU A 288 17.87 32.48 -19.30
C LEU A 288 18.12 31.09 -18.73
N LEU A 289 19.40 30.79 -18.42
CA LEU A 289 19.84 29.49 -17.92
C LEU A 289 19.11 29.05 -16.64
N SER A 290 18.93 29.97 -15.68
CA SER A 290 18.23 29.69 -14.43
C SER A 290 16.78 29.25 -14.65
N ARG A 291 16.11 29.80 -15.67
CA ARG A 291 14.74 29.38 -16.06
C ARG A 291 14.73 27.98 -16.65
N ALA A 292 15.60 27.69 -17.62
CA ALA A 292 15.68 26.37 -18.24
C ALA A 292 16.01 25.27 -17.21
N GLN A 293 16.92 25.55 -16.27
CA GLN A 293 17.25 24.66 -15.16
C GLN A 293 16.07 24.46 -14.19
N SER A 294 15.34 25.53 -13.82
CA SER A 294 14.13 25.40 -12.99
C SER A 294 13.02 24.58 -13.67
N LEU A 295 12.88 24.67 -15.00
CA LEU A 295 11.94 23.83 -15.75
C LEU A 295 12.36 22.36 -15.74
N PHE A 296 13.66 22.05 -15.81
CA PHE A 296 14.14 20.68 -15.61
C PHE A 296 13.86 20.19 -14.19
N CYS A 297 14.07 21.02 -13.16
CA CYS A 297 13.70 20.68 -11.78
C CYS A 297 12.19 20.36 -11.67
N LEU A 298 11.34 21.12 -12.36
CA LEU A 298 9.90 20.87 -12.40
C LEU A 298 9.56 19.53 -13.07
N ALA A 299 10.17 19.23 -14.22
CA ALA A 299 9.97 17.95 -14.91
C ALA A 299 10.41 16.77 -14.03
N TRP A 300 11.57 16.88 -13.39
CA TRP A 300 12.08 15.89 -12.44
C TRP A 300 11.17 15.70 -11.24
N PHE A 301 10.76 16.80 -10.60
CA PHE A 301 9.83 16.78 -9.47
C PHE A 301 8.51 16.10 -9.84
N HIS A 302 7.93 16.45 -11.00
CA HIS A 302 6.69 15.84 -11.48
C HIS A 302 6.84 14.32 -11.68
N ALA A 303 7.92 13.90 -12.33
CA ALA A 303 8.21 12.49 -12.56
C ALA A 303 8.42 11.74 -11.23
N VAL A 304 9.16 12.31 -10.28
CA VAL A 304 9.34 11.73 -8.94
C VAL A 304 8.02 11.57 -8.20
N CYS A 305 7.15 12.59 -8.18
CA CYS A 305 5.83 12.50 -7.57
C CYS A 305 4.98 11.38 -8.18
N GLN A 306 5.08 11.19 -9.50
CA GLN A 306 4.36 10.15 -10.23
C GLN A 306 4.91 8.75 -9.97
N GLU A 307 6.22 8.52 -10.11
CA GLU A 307 6.83 7.19 -9.94
C GLU A 307 6.82 6.73 -8.47
N ARG A 308 6.81 7.66 -7.51
CA ARG A 308 6.68 7.34 -6.08
C ARG A 308 5.36 6.63 -5.73
N ARG A 309 4.34 6.72 -6.60
CA ARG A 309 3.06 5.98 -6.47
C ARG A 309 3.21 4.47 -6.61
N ASN A 310 4.33 3.99 -7.16
CA ASN A 310 4.64 2.55 -7.26
C ASN A 310 4.92 1.91 -5.88
N TYR A 311 5.08 2.73 -4.83
CA TYR A 311 5.47 2.29 -3.48
C TYR A 311 4.43 2.65 -2.41
N ILE A 312 3.13 2.51 -2.67
CA ILE A 312 2.08 2.78 -1.68
C ILE A 312 2.00 1.63 -0.64
N PRO A 313 1.92 1.93 0.68
CA PRO A 313 1.70 3.24 1.30
C PRO A 313 2.96 3.99 1.77
N GLN A 314 4.18 3.48 1.51
CA GLN A 314 5.43 4.09 2.00
C GLN A 314 5.83 5.37 1.25
N GLY A 315 5.69 5.37 -0.07
CA GLY A 315 5.93 6.51 -0.93
C GLY A 315 4.87 7.59 -0.71
N TRP A 316 3.61 7.23 -0.92
CA TRP A 316 2.43 8.03 -0.59
C TRP A 316 1.47 7.16 0.20
N THR A 317 0.73 7.72 1.15
CA THR A 317 -0.25 6.93 1.92
C THR A 317 -1.36 6.36 1.02
N LYS A 318 -1.69 7.06 -0.06
CA LYS A 318 -2.68 6.62 -1.06
C LYS A 318 -2.32 7.09 -2.47
N PHE A 319 -3.09 6.62 -3.45
CA PHE A 319 -2.91 7.03 -4.83
C PHE A 319 -3.40 8.48 -5.04
N TYR A 320 -2.49 9.35 -5.47
CA TYR A 320 -2.78 10.72 -5.88
C TYR A 320 -2.62 10.86 -7.39
N GLU A 321 -3.61 11.50 -8.02
CA GLU A 321 -3.58 11.75 -9.46
C GLU A 321 -2.83 13.05 -9.76
N PHE A 322 -1.53 12.93 -10.06
CA PHE A 322 -0.73 14.03 -10.60
C PHE A 322 -0.78 13.99 -12.13
N SER A 323 -1.41 15.00 -12.71
CA SER A 323 -1.77 15.10 -14.12
C SER A 323 -0.81 15.99 -14.92
N LEU A 324 -0.81 15.85 -16.24
CA LEU A 324 -0.05 16.76 -17.12
C LEU A 324 -0.54 18.21 -17.04
N SER A 325 -1.80 18.46 -16.64
CA SER A 325 -2.28 19.82 -16.37
C SER A 325 -1.59 20.44 -15.16
N ASP A 326 -1.26 19.65 -14.13
CA ASP A 326 -0.54 20.13 -12.96
C ASP A 326 0.91 20.53 -13.35
N LEU A 327 1.54 19.74 -14.23
CA LEU A 327 2.84 20.08 -14.82
C LEU A 327 2.79 21.37 -15.65
N ARG A 328 1.78 21.52 -16.52
CA ARG A 328 1.60 22.73 -17.34
C ARG A 328 1.36 23.97 -16.48
N ALA A 329 0.53 23.87 -15.44
CA ALA A 329 0.32 24.97 -14.50
C ALA A 329 1.63 25.34 -13.78
N GLY A 330 2.42 24.36 -13.34
CA GLY A 330 3.75 24.60 -12.78
C GLY A 330 4.69 25.30 -13.76
N PHE A 331 4.68 24.90 -15.04
CA PHE A 331 5.48 25.53 -16.09
C PHE A 331 5.10 27.01 -16.24
N GLU A 332 3.81 27.32 -16.32
CA GLU A 332 3.33 28.69 -16.45
C GLU A 332 3.68 29.56 -15.23
N ILE A 333 3.62 29.01 -14.02
CA ILE A 333 4.03 29.71 -12.79
C ILE A 333 5.51 30.08 -12.88
N ILE A 334 6.38 29.13 -13.22
CA ILE A 334 7.81 29.38 -13.37
C ILE A 334 8.07 30.42 -14.47
N ASP A 335 7.39 30.30 -15.61
CA ASP A 335 7.55 31.22 -16.74
C ASP A 335 7.20 32.66 -16.36
N ARG A 336 6.01 32.87 -15.76
CA ARG A 336 5.55 34.20 -15.34
C ARG A 336 6.46 34.83 -14.28
N LEU A 337 7.00 34.03 -13.36
CA LEU A 337 7.91 34.53 -12.32
C LEU A 337 9.25 34.99 -12.90
N PHE A 338 9.76 34.34 -13.94
CA PHE A 338 11.00 34.76 -14.62
C PHE A 338 10.78 35.94 -15.59
N GLU A 339 9.57 36.14 -16.12
CA GLU A 339 9.22 37.30 -16.96
C GLU A 339 9.11 38.63 -16.17
N GLY A 340 8.79 38.56 -14.88
CA GLY A 340 8.43 39.73 -14.07
C GLY A 340 9.56 40.74 -13.78
N GLY A 341 10.78 40.52 -14.25
CA GLY A 341 11.94 41.44 -14.10
C GLY A 341 12.40 41.70 -12.66
N LYS A 342 11.80 41.02 -11.67
CA LYS A 342 12.12 41.11 -10.23
C LYS A 342 13.02 39.94 -9.81
N VAL A 343 13.60 40.05 -8.61
CA VAL A 343 14.33 38.94 -7.98
C VAL A 343 13.38 37.74 -7.86
N PHE A 344 13.82 36.58 -8.33
CA PHE A 344 13.05 35.34 -8.28
C PHE A 344 12.83 34.89 -6.83
N GLN A 345 11.57 34.74 -6.41
CA GLN A 345 11.19 34.38 -5.04
C GLN A 345 10.75 32.92 -4.98
N TRP A 346 11.60 32.05 -4.44
CA TRP A 346 11.36 30.61 -4.37
C TRP A 346 10.19 30.25 -3.45
N GLU A 347 9.95 31.05 -2.42
CA GLU A 347 8.87 30.87 -1.46
C GLU A 347 7.49 30.94 -2.14
N PHE A 348 7.34 31.76 -3.17
CA PHE A 348 6.11 31.81 -3.97
C PHE A 348 5.93 30.55 -4.82
N VAL A 349 7.02 29.99 -5.36
CA VAL A 349 6.96 28.71 -6.08
C VAL A 349 6.53 27.60 -5.14
N HIS A 350 7.13 27.51 -3.95
CA HIS A 350 6.73 26.55 -2.92
C HIS A 350 5.26 26.71 -2.55
N GLY A 351 4.84 27.93 -2.20
CA GLY A 351 3.48 28.20 -1.78
C GLY A 351 2.42 27.92 -2.85
N LEU A 352 2.69 28.25 -4.12
CA LEU A 352 1.74 27.98 -5.22
C LEU A 352 1.69 26.50 -5.58
N LEU A 353 2.84 25.84 -5.69
CA LEU A 353 2.87 24.40 -6.00
C LEU A 353 2.29 23.55 -4.86
N GLU A 354 2.54 23.92 -3.60
CA GLU A 354 1.96 23.28 -2.42
C GLU A 354 0.45 23.56 -2.33
N ASN A 355 0.03 24.82 -2.20
CA ASN A 355 -1.35 25.12 -1.80
C ASN A 355 -2.37 25.03 -2.94
N ALA A 356 -1.96 25.23 -4.20
CA ALA A 356 -2.89 25.34 -5.33
C ALA A 356 -2.81 24.16 -6.31
N ILE A 357 -1.61 23.65 -6.59
CA ILE A 357 -1.40 22.67 -7.68
C ILE A 357 -1.33 21.24 -7.13
N TYR A 358 -0.21 20.88 -6.50
CA TYR A 358 0.06 19.50 -6.09
C TYR A 358 -0.59 19.17 -4.75
N GLY A 359 -0.53 20.07 -3.76
CA GLY A 359 -1.16 19.82 -2.46
C GLY A 359 -2.68 19.96 -2.50
N GLY A 360 -3.27 20.58 -3.52
CA GLY A 360 -4.72 20.51 -3.78
C GLY A 360 -5.23 19.08 -4.03
N ARG A 361 -4.33 18.13 -4.37
CA ARG A 361 -4.64 16.70 -4.50
C ARG A 361 -4.46 15.93 -3.19
N ILE A 362 -3.70 16.48 -2.24
CA ILE A 362 -3.24 15.78 -1.04
C ILE A 362 -4.03 16.26 0.19
N ASP A 363 -4.71 15.34 0.84
CA ASP A 363 -5.48 15.58 2.06
C ASP A 363 -4.82 15.00 3.32
N ASN A 364 -3.81 14.13 3.18
CA ASN A 364 -3.08 13.57 4.31
C ASN A 364 -1.94 14.51 4.76
N PRO A 365 -1.92 14.97 6.02
CA PRO A 365 -0.87 15.87 6.51
C PRO A 365 0.55 15.28 6.44
N CYS A 366 0.71 13.97 6.58
CA CYS A 366 2.03 13.31 6.48
C CYS A 366 2.54 13.33 5.03
N ASP A 367 1.65 13.12 4.06
CA ASP A 367 1.98 13.21 2.64
C ASP A 367 2.28 14.67 2.24
N LEU A 368 1.56 15.66 2.79
CA LEU A 368 1.89 17.08 2.58
C LEU A 368 3.30 17.42 3.08
N ARG A 369 3.79 16.81 4.17
CA ARG A 369 5.18 17.00 4.64
C ARG A 369 6.19 16.45 3.64
N ILE A 370 5.89 15.32 2.99
CA ILE A 370 6.73 14.75 1.91
C ILE A 370 6.75 15.70 0.72
N LEU A 371 5.59 16.18 0.28
CA LEU A 371 5.48 17.15 -0.82
C LEU A 371 6.32 18.40 -0.52
N ARG A 372 6.16 19.00 0.66
CA ARG A 372 6.91 20.19 1.07
C ARG A 372 8.42 19.94 1.06
N SER A 373 8.86 18.79 1.59
CA SER A 373 10.27 18.40 1.57
C SER A 373 10.84 18.34 0.14
N TYR A 374 10.08 17.82 -0.82
CA TYR A 374 10.49 17.84 -2.22
C TYR A 374 10.50 19.25 -2.84
N LEU A 375 9.52 20.08 -2.52
CA LEU A 375 9.47 21.45 -3.01
C LEU A 375 10.69 22.24 -2.54
N GLU A 376 11.04 22.13 -1.26
CA GLU A 376 12.25 22.74 -0.68
C GLU A 376 13.53 22.17 -1.31
N GLN A 377 13.58 20.85 -1.55
CA GLN A 377 14.72 20.19 -2.18
C GLN A 377 14.95 20.64 -3.62
N PHE A 378 13.93 20.67 -4.49
CA PHE A 378 14.09 20.87 -5.94
C PHE A 378 13.99 22.32 -6.38
N PHE A 379 13.30 23.18 -5.62
CA PHE A 379 13.09 24.58 -5.96
C PHE A 379 13.87 25.48 -5.00
N SER A 380 15.20 25.42 -5.10
CA SER A 380 16.12 26.19 -4.25
C SER A 380 17.16 26.93 -5.08
N SER A 381 17.52 28.15 -4.67
CA SER A 381 18.53 28.98 -5.35
C SER A 381 19.90 28.30 -5.47
N HIS A 382 20.24 27.46 -4.49
CA HIS A 382 21.51 26.74 -4.40
C HIS A 382 21.73 25.68 -5.50
N LEU A 383 20.66 25.25 -6.19
CA LEU A 383 20.75 24.20 -7.22
C LEU A 383 21.14 24.75 -8.58
N LEU A 384 20.85 26.03 -8.83
CA LEU A 384 21.07 26.64 -10.12
C LEU A 384 22.55 27.01 -10.28
N SER A 385 23.09 26.77 -11.48
CA SER A 385 24.52 27.03 -11.77
C SER A 385 24.93 28.49 -11.53
N ALA A 386 23.98 29.43 -11.57
CA ALA A 386 24.21 30.84 -11.27
C ALA A 386 24.60 31.12 -9.81
N SER A 387 24.35 30.20 -8.86
CA SER A 387 24.69 30.34 -7.44
C SER A 387 26.01 29.63 -7.05
N ALA A 388 26.56 28.78 -7.93
CA ALA A 388 27.77 28.00 -7.66
C ALA A 388 29.06 28.84 -7.46
N ASN A 389 29.02 30.14 -7.79
CA ASN A 389 30.14 31.07 -7.60
C ASN A 389 30.24 31.66 -6.18
N HIS A 390 29.26 31.44 -5.29
CA HIS A 390 29.36 31.82 -3.88
C HIS A 390 29.71 30.60 -3.02
N SER A 391 30.91 30.67 -2.44
CA SER A 391 31.67 29.65 -1.73
C SER A 391 31.08 29.20 -0.38
N GLN A 392 29.87 28.62 -0.39
CA GLN A 392 29.46 27.73 0.69
C GLN A 392 28.87 26.43 0.12
N ARG A 393 29.70 25.38 0.07
CA ARG A 393 29.23 23.98 0.05
C ARG A 393 28.46 23.73 1.33
N SER A 394 27.20 24.17 1.38
CA SER A 394 26.27 23.74 2.40
C SER A 394 26.15 22.23 2.30
N LYS A 395 26.42 21.52 3.41
CA LYS A 395 26.29 20.06 3.54
C LYS A 395 24.81 19.62 3.58
N ARG A 396 23.91 20.36 2.94
CA ARG A 396 22.55 19.91 2.63
C ARG A 396 22.65 18.99 1.42
N GLY A 397 21.96 17.86 1.45
CA GLY A 397 22.08 16.79 0.46
C GLY A 397 21.98 17.30 -0.98
N HIS A 398 22.64 16.61 -1.92
CA HIS A 398 22.49 16.89 -3.34
C HIS A 398 21.01 16.68 -3.73
N ALA A 399 20.34 17.71 -4.29
CA ALA A 399 18.94 17.58 -4.70
C ALA A 399 18.74 16.57 -5.82
N PHE A 400 19.75 16.41 -6.66
CA PHE A 400 19.82 15.32 -7.62
C PHE A 400 20.84 14.26 -7.14
N PRO A 401 20.66 12.99 -7.49
CA PRO A 401 21.71 11.99 -7.36
C PRO A 401 23.04 12.50 -7.92
N SER A 402 24.17 12.16 -7.30
CA SER A 402 25.51 12.66 -7.67
C SER A 402 25.91 12.39 -9.12
N GLN A 403 25.21 11.47 -9.80
CA GLN A 403 25.41 11.10 -11.20
C GLN A 403 24.72 12.06 -12.18
N ILE A 404 23.87 12.96 -11.69
CA ILE A 404 23.04 13.86 -12.51
C ILE A 404 23.48 15.29 -12.27
N SER A 405 23.96 15.93 -13.33
CA SER A 405 24.32 17.35 -13.35
C SER A 405 23.41 18.11 -14.28
N LEU A 406 22.90 19.26 -13.81
CA LEU A 406 22.12 20.16 -14.65
C LEU A 406 23.00 20.71 -15.80
N PRO A 407 22.52 20.67 -17.06
CA PRO A 407 23.19 21.33 -18.17
C PRO A 407 23.42 22.82 -17.91
N ASN A 408 24.54 23.35 -18.41
CA ASN A 408 24.89 24.77 -18.38
C ASN A 408 24.47 25.51 -19.67
N SER A 409 23.49 24.97 -20.40
CA SER A 409 22.98 25.54 -21.64
C SER A 409 21.45 25.61 -21.62
N CYS A 410 20.90 26.42 -22.51
CA CYS A 410 19.45 26.50 -22.74
C CYS A 410 19.01 25.58 -23.89
N SER A 411 19.88 24.65 -24.33
CA SER A 411 19.61 23.71 -25.42
C SER A 411 18.76 22.55 -24.90
N ILE A 412 17.58 22.33 -25.50
CA ILE A 412 16.73 21.19 -25.16
C ILE A 412 17.43 19.84 -25.39
N LEU A 413 18.34 19.76 -26.37
CA LEU A 413 19.08 18.54 -26.69
C LEU A 413 20.03 18.14 -25.56
N ASP A 414 20.61 19.11 -24.85
CA ASP A 414 21.54 18.85 -23.75
C ASP A 414 20.78 18.24 -22.56
N TYR A 415 19.57 18.73 -22.29
CA TYR A 415 18.69 18.12 -21.28
C TYR A 415 18.24 16.72 -21.69
N ARG A 416 17.89 16.50 -22.96
CA ARG A 416 17.57 15.15 -23.47
C ARG A 416 18.76 14.19 -23.32
N GLY A 417 19.98 14.64 -23.62
CA GLY A 417 21.19 13.83 -23.42
C GLY A 417 21.41 13.44 -21.96
N VAL A 418 21.08 14.31 -20.98
CA VAL A 418 21.11 13.92 -19.56
C VAL A 418 20.09 12.83 -19.25
N ILE A 419 18.88 12.92 -19.80
CA ILE A 419 17.80 11.94 -19.60
C ILE A 419 18.15 10.60 -20.25
N GLU A 420 18.72 10.60 -21.46
CA GLU A 420 19.13 9.38 -22.17
C GLU A 420 20.24 8.62 -21.44
N ASN A 421 21.10 9.33 -20.70
CA ASN A 421 22.15 8.74 -19.86
C ASN A 421 21.64 8.15 -18.54
N LEU A 422 20.35 8.32 -18.20
CA LEU A 422 19.78 7.65 -17.04
C LEU A 422 19.71 6.13 -17.26
N PRO A 423 19.92 5.34 -16.18
CA PRO A 423 19.72 3.90 -16.25
C PRO A 423 18.25 3.59 -16.58
N GLU A 424 18.01 2.43 -17.20
CA GLU A 424 16.65 1.93 -17.46
C GLU A 424 15.97 1.49 -16.16
N ASP A 425 16.74 0.95 -15.20
CA ASP A 425 16.25 0.55 -13.89
C ASP A 425 16.31 1.73 -12.91
N ASP A 426 15.14 2.07 -12.37
CA ASP A 426 15.03 3.13 -11.36
C ASP A 426 15.58 2.68 -10.02
N ARG A 427 16.44 3.50 -9.42
CA ARG A 427 16.96 3.25 -8.07
C ARG A 427 16.08 3.95 -7.03
N PRO A 428 15.77 3.33 -5.88
CA PRO A 428 15.03 3.96 -4.78
C PRO A 428 15.57 5.34 -4.35
N ALA A 429 16.89 5.50 -4.42
CA ALA A 429 17.58 6.74 -4.09
C ALA A 429 17.16 7.93 -4.98
N PHE A 430 16.72 7.70 -6.22
CA PHE A 430 16.21 8.76 -7.10
C PHE A 430 14.93 9.40 -6.58
N PHE A 431 14.18 8.65 -5.77
CA PHE A 431 12.95 9.07 -5.13
C PHE A 431 13.17 9.46 -3.66
N GLY A 432 14.39 9.38 -3.11
CA GLY A 432 14.63 9.54 -1.67
C GLY A 432 13.93 8.46 -0.83
N LEU A 433 13.74 7.27 -1.39
CA LEU A 433 13.22 6.08 -0.70
C LEU A 433 14.37 5.21 -0.18
N PRO A 434 14.16 4.42 0.88
CA PRO A 434 15.21 3.58 1.45
C PRO A 434 15.61 2.44 0.50
N ALA A 435 16.85 1.95 0.61
CA ALA A 435 17.39 0.91 -0.27
C ALA A 435 16.64 -0.44 -0.18
N ASN A 436 15.93 -0.70 0.91
CA ASN A 436 15.11 -1.90 1.11
C ASN A 436 13.64 -1.73 0.70
N ILE A 437 13.24 -0.61 0.07
CA ILE A 437 11.83 -0.34 -0.25
C ILE A 437 11.16 -1.44 -1.09
N GLU A 438 11.91 -2.05 -2.00
CA GLU A 438 11.43 -3.14 -2.85
C GLU A 438 10.98 -4.35 -2.02
N ARG A 439 11.63 -4.62 -0.88
CA ARG A 439 11.24 -5.70 0.05
C ARG A 439 9.87 -5.44 0.67
N SER A 440 9.65 -4.22 1.14
CA SER A 440 8.35 -3.79 1.67
C SER A 440 7.26 -3.82 0.60
N SER A 441 7.57 -3.33 -0.60
CA SER A 441 6.64 -3.35 -1.74
C SER A 441 6.25 -4.77 -2.13
N GLN A 442 7.23 -5.67 -2.32
CA GLN A 442 6.97 -7.07 -2.62
C GLN A 442 6.13 -7.77 -1.55
N ARG A 443 6.34 -7.46 -0.26
CA ARG A 443 5.51 -8.01 0.83
C ARG A 443 4.04 -7.59 0.69
N ILE A 444 3.78 -6.31 0.40
CA ILE A 444 2.43 -5.77 0.20
C ILE A 444 1.79 -6.38 -1.05
N ILE A 445 2.48 -6.33 -2.19
CA ILE A 445 2.00 -6.90 -3.47
C ILE A 445 1.70 -8.39 -3.31
N SER A 446 2.55 -9.13 -2.62
CA SER A 446 2.32 -10.57 -2.38
C SER A 446 1.05 -10.80 -1.56
N SER A 447 0.82 -10.01 -0.52
CA SER A 447 -0.42 -10.08 0.28
C SER A 447 -1.65 -9.78 -0.56
N GLN A 448 -1.60 -8.74 -1.40
CA GLN A 448 -2.67 -8.36 -2.32
C GLN A 448 -2.95 -9.46 -3.35
N VAL A 449 -1.91 -10.03 -3.98
CA VAL A 449 -2.05 -11.13 -4.94
C VAL A 449 -2.67 -12.35 -4.28
N ILE A 450 -2.26 -12.70 -3.06
CA ILE A 450 -2.86 -13.82 -2.31
C ILE A 450 -4.34 -13.53 -2.02
N SER A 451 -4.67 -12.32 -1.56
CA SER A 451 -6.05 -11.90 -1.32
C SER A 451 -6.90 -12.02 -2.59
N GLN A 452 -6.41 -11.52 -3.73
CA GLN A 452 -7.08 -11.63 -5.03
C GLN A 452 -7.25 -13.10 -5.47
N LEU A 453 -6.24 -13.95 -5.26
CA LEU A 453 -6.33 -15.39 -5.56
C LEU A 453 -7.38 -16.09 -4.71
N ARG A 454 -7.54 -15.70 -3.44
CA ARG A 454 -8.66 -16.17 -2.61
C ARG A 454 -9.99 -15.74 -3.20
N ILE A 455 -10.12 -14.50 -3.66
CA ILE A 455 -11.34 -14.00 -4.32
C ILE A 455 -11.71 -14.85 -5.53
N LEU A 456 -10.73 -15.20 -6.37
CA LEU A 456 -10.97 -16.02 -7.57
C LEU A 456 -11.31 -17.48 -7.28
N SER A 457 -10.87 -18.03 -6.15
CA SER A 457 -11.25 -19.39 -5.74
C SER A 457 -12.73 -19.52 -5.32
N ARG A 458 -13.50 -18.42 -5.37
CA ARG A 458 -14.91 -18.36 -4.98
C ARG A 458 -15.81 -18.61 -6.18
N SER A 459 -16.95 -19.26 -5.93
CA SER A 459 -18.10 -19.17 -6.83
C SER A 459 -18.90 -17.91 -6.48
N VAL A 460 -19.07 -16.99 -7.44
CA VAL A 460 -19.88 -15.75 -7.29
C VAL A 460 -21.32 -16.06 -6.85
N ALA A 461 -21.81 -17.27 -7.11
CA ALA A 461 -23.15 -17.72 -6.70
C ALA A 461 -23.29 -17.99 -5.18
N ALA A 462 -22.19 -18.19 -4.45
CA ALA A 462 -22.22 -18.65 -3.06
C ALA A 462 -22.81 -17.65 -2.06
N GLY A 463 -22.67 -16.34 -2.32
CA GLY A 463 -23.17 -15.28 -1.43
C GLY A 463 -24.58 -14.78 -1.73
N SER A 464 -25.14 -15.10 -2.91
CA SER A 464 -26.41 -14.54 -3.41
C SER A 464 -27.62 -15.45 -3.18
N LYS A 465 -27.41 -16.77 -3.12
CA LYS A 465 -28.45 -17.74 -2.80
C LYS A 465 -28.06 -18.55 -1.58
N PHE A 466 -29.00 -18.73 -0.67
CA PHE A 466 -28.81 -19.63 0.47
C PHE A 466 -28.76 -21.07 -0.02
N ASP A 467 -27.57 -21.65 0.04
CA ASP A 467 -27.33 -23.08 -0.16
C ASP A 467 -26.58 -23.60 1.06
N ARG A 468 -27.18 -24.57 1.74
CA ARG A 468 -26.67 -25.08 3.01
C ARG A 468 -25.31 -25.76 2.87
N GLU A 469 -25.06 -26.48 1.77
CA GLU A 469 -23.80 -27.19 1.56
C GLU A 469 -22.67 -26.21 1.22
N ILE A 470 -22.96 -25.24 0.35
CA ILE A 470 -21.99 -24.19 -0.02
C ILE A 470 -21.62 -23.36 1.21
N TRP A 471 -22.61 -22.95 2.01
CA TRP A 471 -22.36 -22.18 3.24
C TRP A 471 -21.62 -23.01 4.29
N SER A 472 -21.96 -24.29 4.45
CA SER A 472 -21.26 -25.19 5.35
C SER A 472 -19.77 -25.28 4.99
N ASN A 473 -19.45 -25.51 3.72
CA ASN A 473 -18.07 -25.66 3.26
C ASN A 473 -17.29 -24.34 3.34
N GLY A 474 -17.88 -23.23 2.87
CA GLY A 474 -17.22 -21.92 2.83
C GLY A 474 -17.01 -21.29 4.22
N LEU A 475 -17.90 -21.53 5.18
CA LEU A 475 -17.87 -20.91 6.50
C LEU A 475 -17.27 -21.81 7.59
N SER A 476 -17.09 -23.11 7.32
CA SER A 476 -16.46 -24.06 8.23
C SER A 476 -15.10 -23.58 8.77
N PRO A 477 -14.17 -23.04 7.95
CA PRO A 477 -12.89 -22.54 8.47
C PRO A 477 -13.05 -21.45 9.53
N VAL A 478 -13.92 -20.46 9.30
CA VAL A 478 -14.18 -19.37 10.25
C VAL A 478 -14.79 -19.90 11.55
N LEU A 479 -15.76 -20.80 11.45
CA LEU A 479 -16.41 -21.42 12.61
C LEU A 479 -15.44 -22.30 13.42
N ASN A 480 -14.57 -23.06 12.73
CA ASN A 480 -13.55 -23.90 13.36
C ASN A 480 -12.50 -23.05 14.07
N LEU A 481 -12.04 -21.96 13.44
CA LEU A 481 -11.14 -21.00 14.06
C LEU A 481 -11.76 -20.43 15.34
N TRP A 482 -13.01 -19.94 15.26
CA TRP A 482 -13.69 -19.40 16.44
C TRP A 482 -13.84 -20.42 17.56
N LYS A 483 -14.16 -21.68 17.22
CA LYS A 483 -14.21 -22.77 18.19
C LYS A 483 -12.85 -22.98 18.83
N LYS A 484 -11.75 -23.06 18.07
CA LYS A 484 -10.38 -23.25 18.59
C LYS A 484 -9.95 -22.09 19.49
N LEU A 485 -10.15 -20.83 19.05
CA LEU A 485 -9.77 -19.63 19.80
C LEU A 485 -10.46 -19.54 21.17
N ASN A 486 -11.68 -20.05 21.28
CA ASN A 486 -12.47 -19.98 22.51
C ASN A 486 -12.46 -21.28 23.33
N GLN A 487 -11.76 -22.33 22.91
CA GLN A 487 -11.64 -23.55 23.70
C GLN A 487 -10.94 -23.24 25.03
N GLY A 488 -11.66 -23.42 26.14
CA GLY A 488 -11.14 -23.14 27.49
C GLY A 488 -11.09 -21.66 27.87
N SER A 489 -11.63 -20.75 27.06
CA SER A 489 -11.73 -19.33 27.40
C SER A 489 -12.98 -19.03 28.24
N SER A 490 -12.82 -18.29 29.33
CA SER A 490 -13.93 -17.80 30.15
C SER A 490 -14.64 -16.59 29.55
N LEU A 491 -14.06 -15.93 28.53
CA LEU A 491 -14.52 -14.65 27.96
C LEU A 491 -15.99 -14.67 27.53
N ILE A 492 -16.45 -15.77 26.92
CA ILE A 492 -17.83 -15.89 26.40
C ILE A 492 -18.84 -15.85 27.56
N HIS A 493 -18.53 -16.50 28.68
CA HIS A 493 -19.43 -16.65 29.82
C HIS A 493 -19.18 -15.63 30.92
N GLN A 494 -18.14 -14.80 30.78
CA GLN A 494 -17.78 -13.78 31.75
C GLN A 494 -18.89 -12.73 31.86
N LYS A 495 -19.41 -12.54 33.08
CA LYS A 495 -20.33 -11.44 33.38
C LYS A 495 -19.51 -10.25 33.84
N VAL A 496 -19.62 -9.15 33.11
CA VAL A 496 -19.00 -7.88 33.48
C VAL A 496 -20.08 -6.85 33.69
N ALA A 497 -20.00 -6.17 34.84
CA ALA A 497 -20.91 -5.07 35.16
C ALA A 497 -20.65 -3.89 34.22
N PRO A 498 -21.69 -3.16 33.81
CA PRO A 498 -21.48 -1.92 33.07
C PRO A 498 -20.62 -0.96 33.90
N PRO A 499 -19.65 -0.25 33.28
CA PRO A 499 -18.84 0.71 33.99
C PRO A 499 -19.74 1.80 34.59
N THR A 500 -19.63 2.01 35.89
CA THR A 500 -20.27 3.13 36.59
C THR A 500 -19.38 4.37 36.49
N GLU A 501 -19.96 5.55 36.33
CA GLU A 501 -19.22 6.81 36.45
C GLU A 501 -18.67 6.94 37.87
N GLY A 502 -17.39 6.59 38.04
CA GLY A 502 -16.68 6.71 39.31
C GLY A 502 -15.76 7.93 39.32
N GLN A 503 -15.63 8.60 40.48
CA GLN A 503 -14.63 9.66 40.71
C GLN A 503 -13.19 9.14 40.87
N GLY A 504 -12.87 7.98 40.30
CA GLY A 504 -11.58 7.31 40.41
C GLY A 504 -10.53 7.78 39.39
N SER A 505 -9.42 7.04 39.31
CA SER A 505 -8.38 7.21 38.30
C SER A 505 -8.96 7.06 36.88
N PRO A 506 -8.76 8.03 35.97
CA PRO A 506 -9.18 7.93 34.58
C PRO A 506 -8.62 6.70 33.86
N VAL A 507 -7.38 6.31 34.16
CA VAL A 507 -6.74 5.14 33.55
C VAL A 507 -7.43 3.85 33.99
N LEU A 508 -7.80 3.72 35.27
CA LEU A 508 -8.58 2.58 35.75
C LEU A 508 -9.97 2.54 35.09
N SER A 509 -10.66 3.68 34.98
CA SER A 509 -11.95 3.77 34.31
C SER A 509 -11.86 3.34 32.83
N PHE A 510 -10.80 3.76 32.13
CA PHE A 510 -10.53 3.31 30.77
C PHE A 510 -10.38 1.78 30.68
N ILE A 511 -9.57 1.18 31.56
CA ILE A 511 -9.30 -0.27 31.51
C ILE A 511 -10.58 -1.09 31.77
N VAL A 512 -11.41 -0.67 32.73
CA VAL A 512 -12.70 -1.31 33.02
C VAL A 512 -13.66 -1.18 31.83
N LEU A 513 -13.71 -0.01 31.20
CA LEU A 513 -14.52 0.21 30.00
C LEU A 513 -14.03 -0.65 28.82
N GLU A 514 -12.73 -0.71 28.63
CA GLU A 514 -12.09 -1.51 27.57
C GLU A 514 -12.38 -3.01 27.78
N GLN A 515 -12.31 -3.50 29.03
CA GLN A 515 -12.68 -4.86 29.39
C GLN A 515 -14.16 -5.14 29.09
N PHE A 516 -15.05 -4.23 29.47
CA PHE A 516 -16.48 -4.36 29.20
C PHE A 516 -16.76 -4.44 27.70
N ASN A 517 -16.18 -3.53 26.92
CA ASN A 517 -16.34 -3.47 25.46
C ASN A 517 -15.77 -4.72 24.78
N ALA A 518 -14.57 -5.17 25.18
CA ALA A 518 -13.94 -6.37 24.65
C ALA A 518 -14.82 -7.61 24.86
N ILE A 519 -15.37 -7.80 26.07
CA ILE A 519 -16.23 -8.95 26.38
C ILE A 519 -17.55 -8.86 25.64
N ARG A 520 -18.15 -7.66 25.51
CA ARG A 520 -19.37 -7.45 24.72
C ARG A 520 -19.16 -7.72 23.23
N LEU A 521 -17.98 -7.39 22.71
CA LEU A 521 -17.59 -7.71 21.34
C LEU A 521 -17.45 -9.23 21.14
N VAL A 522 -16.69 -9.91 22.00
CA VAL A 522 -16.52 -11.38 21.98
C VAL A 522 -17.88 -12.09 22.07
N GLN A 523 -18.75 -11.66 22.99
CA GLN A 523 -20.10 -12.23 23.13
C GLN A 523 -20.97 -11.96 21.90
N GLY A 524 -20.90 -10.76 21.32
CA GLY A 524 -21.64 -10.43 20.10
C GLY A 524 -21.19 -11.25 18.89
N ILE A 525 -19.89 -11.45 18.71
CA ILE A 525 -19.33 -12.33 17.68
C ILE A 525 -19.76 -13.77 17.93
N HIS A 526 -19.69 -14.25 19.18
CA HIS A 526 -20.13 -15.60 19.54
C HIS A 526 -21.59 -15.83 19.20
N GLN A 527 -22.49 -14.90 19.54
CA GLN A 527 -23.91 -14.99 19.22
C GLN A 527 -24.16 -15.01 17.71
N SER A 528 -23.46 -14.14 16.96
CA SER A 528 -23.55 -14.05 15.51
C SER A 528 -23.14 -15.37 14.83
N LEU A 529 -21.98 -15.91 15.20
CA LEU A 529 -21.46 -17.18 14.66
C LEU A 529 -22.28 -18.40 15.14
N ALA A 530 -22.82 -18.36 16.36
CA ALA A 530 -23.71 -19.42 16.85
C ALA A 530 -25.04 -19.44 16.09
N ALA A 531 -25.63 -18.28 15.80
CA ALA A 531 -26.84 -18.17 14.99
C ALA A 531 -26.59 -18.71 13.57
N LEU A 532 -25.48 -18.31 12.94
CA LEU A 532 -25.04 -18.82 11.65
C LEU A 532 -24.85 -20.35 11.67
N SER A 533 -24.18 -20.89 12.70
CA SER A 533 -23.97 -22.33 12.84
C SER A 533 -25.29 -23.10 12.99
N LYS A 534 -26.28 -22.55 13.71
CA LYS A 534 -27.62 -23.14 13.84
C LYS A 534 -28.35 -23.18 12.50
N VAL A 535 -28.25 -22.14 11.68
CA VAL A 535 -28.85 -22.11 10.33
C VAL A 535 -28.18 -23.15 9.42
N ILE A 536 -26.85 -23.24 9.42
CA ILE A 536 -26.11 -24.25 8.63
C ILE A 536 -26.48 -25.68 9.05
N ARG A 537 -26.66 -25.92 10.36
CA ARG A 537 -27.10 -27.22 10.89
C ARG A 537 -28.60 -27.51 10.69
N GLY A 538 -29.38 -26.54 10.21
CA GLY A 538 -30.82 -26.70 9.98
C GLY A 538 -31.69 -26.61 11.25
N THR A 539 -31.14 -26.12 12.36
CA THR A 539 -31.88 -26.00 13.64
C THR A 539 -32.55 -24.63 13.83
N SER A 540 -32.33 -23.68 12.91
CA SER A 540 -32.91 -22.33 12.95
C SER A 540 -33.22 -21.85 11.53
N LEU A 541 -34.22 -21.00 11.40
CA LEU A 541 -34.54 -20.32 10.14
C LEU A 541 -33.51 -19.24 9.82
N LEU A 542 -33.33 -18.98 8.53
CA LEU A 542 -32.48 -17.91 8.02
C LEU A 542 -33.11 -16.54 8.27
N THR A 543 -32.36 -15.63 8.90
CA THR A 543 -32.75 -14.23 9.09
C THR A 543 -31.92 -13.32 8.19
N ALA A 544 -32.38 -12.09 7.96
CA ALA A 544 -31.67 -11.10 7.15
C ALA A 544 -30.26 -10.79 7.71
N ASP A 545 -30.11 -10.75 9.04
CA ASP A 545 -28.83 -10.48 9.69
C ASP A 545 -27.85 -11.65 9.53
N VAL A 546 -28.32 -12.90 9.67
CA VAL A 546 -27.49 -14.09 9.41
C VAL A 546 -27.09 -14.15 7.93
N HIS A 547 -28.00 -13.75 7.02
CA HIS A 547 -27.67 -13.68 5.60
C HIS A 547 -26.58 -12.65 5.34
N LYS A 548 -26.72 -11.41 5.84
CA LYS A 548 -25.69 -10.37 5.70
C LYS A 548 -24.34 -10.81 6.27
N LEU A 549 -24.37 -11.44 7.45
CA LEU A 549 -23.18 -11.99 8.09
C LEU A 549 -22.51 -13.05 7.21
N ALA A 550 -23.28 -14.03 6.72
CA ALA A 550 -22.76 -15.09 5.88
C ALA A 550 -22.19 -14.55 4.56
N THR A 551 -22.89 -13.61 3.91
CA THR A 551 -22.40 -12.97 2.67
C THR A 551 -21.06 -12.27 2.92
N ALA A 552 -20.93 -11.47 3.98
CA ALA A 552 -19.67 -10.81 4.31
C ALA A 552 -18.53 -11.81 4.58
N LEU A 553 -18.79 -12.85 5.39
CA LEU A 553 -17.79 -13.88 5.71
C LEU A 553 -17.40 -14.72 4.48
N LEU A 554 -18.35 -15.05 3.59
CA LEU A 554 -18.07 -15.73 2.31
C LEU A 554 -17.27 -14.84 1.36
N ASN A 555 -17.48 -13.52 1.43
CA ASN A 555 -16.66 -12.53 0.73
C ASN A 555 -15.30 -12.29 1.41
N GLN A 556 -15.01 -12.96 2.53
CA GLN A 556 -13.83 -12.73 3.38
C GLN A 556 -13.66 -11.27 3.78
N GLU A 557 -14.77 -10.57 3.96
CA GLU A 557 -14.83 -9.21 4.47
C GLU A 557 -15.37 -9.25 5.89
N CYS A 558 -14.73 -8.52 6.79
CA CYS A 558 -15.20 -8.40 8.16
C CYS A 558 -16.59 -7.74 8.14
N PRO A 559 -17.62 -8.37 8.72
CA PRO A 559 -18.96 -7.81 8.78
C PRO A 559 -18.97 -6.40 9.39
N LEU A 560 -19.68 -5.47 8.75
CA LEU A 560 -19.79 -4.08 9.22
C LEU A 560 -20.30 -3.97 10.66
N SER A 561 -21.17 -4.89 11.11
CA SER A 561 -21.64 -4.95 12.50
C SER A 561 -20.51 -5.16 13.52
N TRP A 562 -19.42 -5.80 13.12
CA TRP A 562 -18.22 -6.00 13.95
C TRP A 562 -17.29 -4.80 13.82
N GLN A 563 -17.02 -4.35 12.58
CA GLN A 563 -16.19 -3.16 12.32
C GLN A 563 -16.71 -1.91 13.02
N ASN A 564 -18.04 -1.73 13.09
CA ASN A 564 -18.65 -0.59 13.80
C ASN A 564 -18.41 -0.60 15.32
N LYS A 565 -18.07 -1.75 15.91
CA LYS A 565 -17.74 -1.87 17.34
C LYS A 565 -16.25 -1.71 17.59
N TRP A 566 -15.43 -2.23 16.68
CA TRP A 566 -13.99 -2.06 16.69
C TRP A 566 -13.50 -2.17 15.25
N GLU A 567 -12.86 -1.10 14.77
CA GLU A 567 -12.21 -1.05 13.47
C GLU A 567 -10.92 -1.87 13.52
N GLY A 568 -10.97 -3.05 12.90
CA GLY A 568 -9.88 -4.01 12.88
C GLY A 568 -9.57 -4.48 11.46
N PRO A 569 -8.76 -5.54 11.33
CA PRO A 569 -8.40 -6.11 10.04
C PRO A 569 -9.62 -6.42 9.16
N GLU A 570 -9.54 -6.10 7.88
CA GLU A 570 -10.61 -6.40 6.92
C GLU A 570 -10.86 -7.90 6.77
N GLU A 571 -9.83 -8.73 6.95
CA GLU A 571 -9.94 -10.18 6.89
C GLU A 571 -10.58 -10.77 8.17
N PRO A 572 -11.72 -11.49 8.08
CA PRO A 572 -12.45 -12.01 9.23
C PRO A 572 -11.60 -12.88 10.14
N MET A 573 -10.76 -13.76 9.59
CA MET A 573 -9.94 -14.65 10.42
C MET A 573 -8.90 -13.88 11.22
N GLN A 574 -8.26 -12.87 10.61
CA GLN A 574 -7.31 -12.01 11.31
C GLN A 574 -8.03 -11.14 12.35
N TYR A 575 -9.22 -10.64 12.03
CA TYR A 575 -10.08 -9.91 12.97
C TYR A 575 -10.40 -10.76 14.21
N LEU A 576 -10.88 -12.00 14.03
CA LEU A 576 -11.22 -12.90 15.14
C LEU A 576 -10.01 -13.20 16.04
N ARG A 577 -8.83 -13.41 15.43
CA ARG A 577 -7.57 -13.62 16.16
C ARG A 577 -7.20 -12.41 16.99
N ALA A 578 -7.26 -11.22 16.40
CA ALA A 578 -6.92 -9.98 17.06
C ALA A 578 -7.89 -9.68 18.22
N VAL A 579 -9.20 -9.84 18.03
CA VAL A 579 -10.19 -9.65 19.10
C VAL A 579 -9.91 -10.55 20.31
N VAL A 580 -9.69 -11.85 20.08
CA VAL A 580 -9.45 -12.80 21.19
C VAL A 580 -8.11 -12.51 21.88
N THR A 581 -7.06 -12.20 21.12
CA THR A 581 -5.74 -11.92 21.67
C THR A 581 -5.74 -10.65 22.51
N ARG A 582 -6.40 -9.59 22.04
CA ARG A 582 -6.59 -8.33 22.79
C ARG A 582 -7.48 -8.55 24.00
N ALA A 583 -8.61 -9.25 23.87
CA ALA A 583 -9.50 -9.52 25.01
C ALA A 583 -8.80 -10.28 26.16
N LEU A 584 -7.96 -11.27 25.84
CA LEU A 584 -7.14 -11.97 26.82
C LEU A 584 -6.05 -11.05 27.42
N ALA A 585 -5.43 -10.20 26.60
CA ALA A 585 -4.45 -9.24 27.10
C ALA A 585 -5.11 -8.24 28.06
N ILE A 586 -6.29 -7.72 27.74
CA ILE A 586 -7.04 -6.79 28.61
C ILE A 586 -7.32 -7.40 29.99
N GLN A 587 -7.59 -8.71 30.10
CA GLN A 587 -7.70 -9.36 31.41
C GLN A 587 -6.41 -9.21 32.24
N SER A 588 -5.24 -9.40 31.63
CA SER A 588 -3.95 -9.15 32.28
C SER A 588 -3.70 -7.68 32.59
N TRP A 589 -4.19 -6.75 31.76
CA TRP A 589 -4.15 -5.31 32.07
C TRP A 589 -4.96 -4.98 33.32
N VAL A 590 -6.17 -5.53 33.46
CA VAL A 590 -7.01 -5.36 34.65
C VAL A 590 -6.30 -5.85 35.90
N GLU A 591 -5.76 -7.08 35.89
CA GLU A 591 -5.02 -7.65 37.03
C GLU A 591 -3.80 -6.79 37.43
N ARG A 592 -3.07 -6.26 36.45
CA ARG A 592 -1.92 -5.37 36.70
C ARG A 592 -2.35 -4.00 37.24
N ALA A 593 -3.48 -3.49 36.78
CA ALA A 593 -4.04 -2.21 37.19
C ALA A 593 -4.58 -2.26 38.64
N GLU A 594 -5.27 -3.34 39.00
CA GLU A 594 -5.75 -3.59 40.37
C GLU A 594 -4.59 -3.67 41.38
N ARG A 595 -3.44 -4.21 40.96
CA ARG A 595 -2.21 -4.26 41.77
C ARG A 595 -1.42 -2.95 41.77
N GLN A 596 -1.84 -1.93 41.03
CA GLN A 596 -1.14 -0.66 40.82
C GLN A 596 0.29 -0.78 40.24
N VAL A 597 0.57 -1.87 39.49
CA VAL A 597 1.90 -2.11 38.88
C VAL A 597 1.91 -1.78 37.38
N LEU A 598 0.76 -1.44 36.80
CA LEU A 598 0.60 -1.25 35.36
C LEU A 598 1.60 -0.26 34.74
N LEU A 599 1.85 0.88 35.40
CA LEU A 599 2.74 1.92 34.89
C LEU A 599 4.23 1.63 35.18
N SER A 600 4.53 0.66 36.04
CA SER A 600 5.89 0.29 36.41
C SER A 600 6.56 -0.63 35.40
N ASP A 601 5.77 -1.51 34.77
CA ASP A 601 6.24 -2.46 33.77
C ASP A 601 6.13 -1.92 32.33
N ALA A 602 6.82 -2.59 31.40
CA ALA A 602 6.65 -2.30 29.98
C ALA A 602 5.28 -2.79 29.49
N VAL A 603 4.54 -1.91 28.81
CA VAL A 603 3.25 -2.22 28.17
C VAL A 603 3.38 -2.19 26.65
N ASP A 604 2.57 -3.00 25.98
CA ASP A 604 2.46 -3.03 24.52
C ASP A 604 1.11 -2.44 24.11
N LEU A 605 1.13 -1.31 23.39
CA LEU A 605 -0.09 -0.63 22.96
C LEU A 605 -0.89 -1.44 21.92
N SER A 606 -0.28 -2.45 21.27
CA SER A 606 -0.99 -3.36 20.37
C SER A 606 -2.02 -4.25 21.08
N GLU A 607 -2.00 -4.31 22.42
CA GLU A 607 -2.94 -5.09 23.22
C GLU A 607 -4.28 -4.39 23.45
N LEU A 608 -4.35 -3.07 23.25
CA LEU A 608 -5.53 -2.23 23.48
C LEU A 608 -6.38 -2.13 22.22
N PHE A 609 -7.72 -2.06 22.32
CA PHE A 609 -8.56 -1.75 21.17
C PHE A 609 -8.46 -0.25 20.80
N HIS A 610 -8.38 0.61 21.82
CA HIS A 610 -8.32 2.08 21.68
C HIS A 610 -7.08 2.68 22.39
N PRO A 611 -5.87 2.51 21.81
CA PRO A 611 -4.62 2.95 22.44
C PRO A 611 -4.48 4.49 22.58
N ASP A 612 -5.08 5.25 21.67
CA ASP A 612 -5.17 6.72 21.72
C ASP A 612 -5.96 7.20 22.95
N THR A 613 -7.08 6.51 23.25
CA THR A 613 -7.93 6.77 24.41
C THR A 613 -7.19 6.48 25.72
N PHE A 614 -6.36 5.43 25.76
CA PHE A 614 -5.45 5.18 26.89
C PHE A 614 -4.47 6.33 27.12
N LEU A 615 -3.82 6.83 26.07
CA LEU A 615 -2.88 7.96 26.19
C LEU A 615 -3.59 9.24 26.66
N ASN A 616 -4.85 9.44 26.27
CA ASN A 616 -5.68 10.54 26.75
C ASN A 616 -6.16 10.36 28.20
N ALA A 617 -6.45 9.12 28.63
CA ALA A 617 -6.72 8.82 30.04
C ALA A 617 -5.49 9.13 30.91
N LEU A 618 -4.29 8.78 30.43
CA LEU A 618 -3.04 9.16 31.07
C LEU A 618 -2.87 10.69 31.13
N ARG A 619 -3.21 11.42 30.05
CA ARG A 619 -3.22 12.89 30.03
C ARG A 619 -4.11 13.47 31.14
N GLN A 620 -5.33 12.92 31.29
CA GLN A 620 -6.28 13.38 32.29
C GLN A 620 -5.80 13.08 33.70
N GLU A 621 -5.23 11.91 33.95
CA GLU A 621 -4.69 11.54 35.25
C GLU A 621 -3.49 12.43 35.64
N THR A 622 -2.58 12.68 34.70
CA THR A 622 -1.46 13.61 34.90
C THR A 622 -1.95 15.03 35.19
N ALA A 623 -2.94 15.53 34.45
CA ALA A 623 -3.51 16.86 34.68
C ALA A 623 -4.12 17.00 36.08
N ARG A 624 -4.84 15.98 36.56
CA ARG A 624 -5.39 15.92 37.93
C ARG A 624 -4.29 15.88 38.98
N SER A 625 -3.26 15.06 38.76
CA SER A 625 -2.10 14.97 39.67
C SER A 625 -1.31 16.28 39.74
N MET A 626 -1.22 17.03 38.65
CA MET A 626 -0.53 18.32 38.58
C MET A 626 -1.42 19.51 38.96
N GLY A 627 -2.74 19.32 39.13
CA GLY A 627 -3.69 20.40 39.39
C GLY A 627 -3.77 21.43 38.25
N CYS A 628 -3.65 21.01 36.99
CA CYS A 628 -3.62 21.90 35.82
C CYS A 628 -4.66 21.53 34.75
N SER A 629 -4.87 22.42 33.78
CA SER A 629 -5.71 22.12 32.62
C SER A 629 -5.04 21.09 31.71
N MET A 630 -5.82 20.16 31.14
CA MET A 630 -5.31 19.21 30.15
C MET A 630 -4.65 19.91 28.96
N ASP A 631 -5.12 21.10 28.58
CA ASP A 631 -4.59 21.90 27.46
C ASP A 631 -3.23 22.52 27.76
N SER A 632 -2.80 22.55 29.01
CA SER A 632 -1.46 23.02 29.41
C SER A 632 -0.38 21.94 29.31
N LEU A 633 -0.75 20.73 28.88
CA LEU A 633 0.16 19.59 28.74
C LEU A 633 0.58 19.37 27.29
N LYS A 634 1.77 18.79 27.10
CA LYS A 634 2.28 18.29 25.82
C LYS A 634 2.76 16.85 25.96
N PHE A 635 2.59 16.06 24.90
CA PHE A 635 3.04 14.67 24.83
C PHE A 635 4.52 14.61 24.46
N VAL A 636 5.29 13.82 25.19
CA VAL A 636 6.72 13.65 24.96
C VAL A 636 7.12 12.18 25.10
N ALA A 637 8.15 11.79 24.35
CA ALA A 637 8.76 10.47 24.45
C ALA A 637 10.27 10.56 24.66
N SER A 638 10.82 9.64 25.45
CA SER A 638 12.26 9.50 25.70
C SER A 638 12.71 8.06 25.50
N TRP A 639 13.81 7.88 24.79
CA TRP A 639 14.38 6.57 24.44
C TRP A 639 15.59 6.20 25.30
N LYS A 640 16.23 7.18 25.96
CA LYS A 640 17.46 6.98 26.74
C LYS A 640 17.20 6.72 28.22
N SER A 641 16.27 7.48 28.80
CA SER A 641 16.01 7.48 30.23
C SER A 641 14.57 7.86 30.55
N PRO A 642 14.10 7.53 31.77
CA PRO A 642 12.86 8.09 32.32
C PRO A 642 12.81 9.63 32.21
N ILE A 643 11.60 10.17 32.10
CA ILE A 643 11.37 11.61 31.91
C ILE A 643 11.28 12.27 33.30
N ALA A 644 12.30 13.05 33.66
CA ALA A 644 12.41 13.62 35.01
C ALA A 644 11.26 14.58 35.39
N GLU A 645 10.71 15.30 34.42
CA GLU A 645 9.64 16.29 34.62
C GLU A 645 8.24 15.66 34.62
N ALA A 646 8.13 14.36 34.30
CA ALA A 646 6.87 13.66 34.23
C ALA A 646 6.43 13.15 35.60
N GLN A 647 5.22 13.52 36.02
CA GLN A 647 4.60 12.95 37.23
C GLN A 647 4.18 11.50 37.02
N LEU A 648 3.63 11.20 35.85
CA LEU A 648 3.26 9.87 35.40
C LEU A 648 3.91 9.60 34.05
N GLN A 649 4.49 8.42 33.91
CA GLN A 649 5.09 7.96 32.67
C GLN A 649 4.76 6.48 32.48
N VAL A 650 4.72 6.06 31.23
CA VAL A 650 4.51 4.67 30.85
C VAL A 650 5.66 4.20 29.97
N LYS A 651 6.20 3.02 30.27
CA LYS A 651 7.21 2.38 29.42
C LYS A 651 6.50 1.59 28.33
N VAL A 652 6.62 2.01 27.08
CA VAL A 652 5.99 1.37 25.93
C VAL A 652 7.03 0.55 25.16
N GLY A 653 6.73 -0.72 24.92
CA GLY A 653 7.53 -1.61 24.07
C GLY A 653 6.71 -2.16 22.90
N GLY A 654 7.35 -2.96 22.05
CA GLY A 654 6.66 -3.66 20.95
C GLY A 654 6.34 -2.79 19.73
N LEU A 655 6.85 -1.56 19.66
CA LEU A 655 6.73 -0.72 18.48
C LEU A 655 7.64 -1.25 17.35
N GLN A 656 7.20 -1.02 16.12
CA GLN A 656 7.89 -1.38 14.89
C GLN A 656 8.15 -0.12 14.06
N LEU A 657 9.22 -0.11 13.27
CA LEU A 657 9.65 1.02 12.44
C LEU A 657 9.89 0.55 11.00
N GLU A 658 9.44 1.34 10.05
CA GLU A 658 9.73 1.17 8.62
C GLU A 658 10.34 2.47 8.06
N GLY A 659 11.10 2.37 6.98
CA GLY A 659 11.76 3.50 6.31
C GLY A 659 13.17 3.80 6.82
N CYS A 660 13.48 3.41 8.06
CA CYS A 660 14.80 3.56 8.67
C CYS A 660 15.01 2.57 9.81
N SER A 661 16.22 2.56 10.37
CA SER A 661 16.59 1.75 11.54
C SER A 661 16.96 2.65 12.71
N PHE A 662 16.62 2.24 13.93
CA PHE A 662 16.79 3.03 15.13
C PHE A 662 17.46 2.22 16.25
N ASP A 663 18.58 2.71 16.76
CA ASP A 663 19.39 2.04 17.79
C ASP A 663 19.09 2.51 19.23
N GLY A 664 18.11 3.41 19.41
CA GLY A 664 17.79 4.05 20.70
C GLY A 664 18.43 5.43 20.89
N VAL A 665 19.39 5.78 20.05
CA VAL A 665 20.13 7.06 20.13
C VAL A 665 20.03 7.85 18.83
N ARG A 666 20.10 7.20 17.68
CA ARG A 666 20.10 7.83 16.36
C ARG A 666 19.35 7.00 15.33
N LEU A 667 18.79 7.70 14.35
CA LEU A 667 18.29 7.09 13.12
C LEU A 667 19.45 6.76 12.19
N SER A 668 19.30 5.66 11.45
CA SER A 668 20.24 5.15 10.47
C SER A 668 19.52 4.70 9.20
N GLU A 669 20.19 4.85 8.06
CA GLU A 669 19.66 4.47 6.77
C GLU A 669 19.61 2.94 6.63
N ASN A 670 18.54 2.44 6.02
CA ASN A 670 18.44 1.03 5.69
C ASN A 670 19.30 0.71 4.46
N GLN A 671 19.96 -0.43 4.51
CA GLN A 671 20.70 -1.04 3.41
C GLN A 671 19.78 -2.01 2.64
N HIS A 672 20.21 -2.46 1.46
CA HIS A 672 19.45 -3.43 0.65
C HIS A 672 19.14 -4.75 1.38
N ASP A 673 19.98 -5.13 2.35
CA ASP A 673 19.84 -6.35 3.15
C ASP A 673 19.05 -6.13 4.45
N SER A 674 18.69 -4.89 4.77
CA SER A 674 17.94 -4.56 5.98
C SER A 674 16.51 -5.16 5.95
N PRO A 675 15.95 -5.54 7.11
CA PRO A 675 14.60 -6.08 7.17
C PRO A 675 13.58 -5.02 6.74
N SER A 676 12.42 -5.44 6.22
CA SER A 676 11.34 -4.51 5.82
C SER A 676 10.80 -3.73 7.03
N VAL A 677 10.77 -4.38 8.19
CA VAL A 677 10.28 -3.83 9.46
C VAL A 677 11.33 -4.09 10.52
N SER A 678 11.69 -3.04 11.27
CA SER A 678 12.67 -3.09 12.34
C SER A 678 11.98 -2.91 13.69
N ALA A 679 12.28 -3.76 14.67
CA ALA A 679 11.84 -3.53 16.04
C ALA A 679 12.56 -2.32 16.63
N VAL A 680 11.86 -1.49 17.40
CA VAL A 680 12.49 -0.37 18.13
C VAL A 680 12.61 -0.67 19.63
N PRO A 681 13.59 -0.07 20.33
CA PRO A 681 13.71 -0.19 21.77
C PRO A 681 12.46 0.29 22.51
N ALA A 682 12.29 -0.11 23.77
CA ALA A 682 11.22 0.45 24.58
C ALA A 682 11.47 1.94 24.89
N CYS A 683 10.43 2.76 24.85
CA CYS A 683 10.49 4.19 25.16
C CYS A 683 9.61 4.54 26.36
N TYR A 684 9.94 5.62 27.04
CA TYR A 684 9.11 6.24 28.05
C TYR A 684 8.22 7.29 27.38
N MET A 685 6.91 7.21 27.58
CA MET A 685 5.94 8.18 27.10
C MET A 685 5.27 8.87 28.30
N ALA A 686 5.10 10.19 28.21
CA ALA A 686 4.48 10.95 29.28
C ALA A 686 3.84 12.24 28.76
N TRP A 687 3.02 12.84 29.62
CA TRP A 687 2.54 14.22 29.46
C TRP A 687 3.29 15.11 30.44
N ILE A 688 3.85 16.22 29.94
CA ILE A 688 4.55 17.23 30.75
C ILE A 688 3.93 18.60 30.51
N ALA A 689 4.18 19.58 31.39
CA ALA A 689 3.72 20.94 31.16
C ALA A 689 4.38 21.53 29.90
N GLN A 690 3.64 22.36 29.15
CA GLN A 690 4.12 22.96 27.91
C GLN A 690 5.39 23.79 28.10
N CYS A 691 5.50 24.48 29.24
CA CYS A 691 6.65 25.31 29.62
C CYS A 691 7.89 24.51 30.03
N SER A 692 7.77 23.19 30.26
CA SER A 692 8.88 22.35 30.68
C SER A 692 9.77 21.93 29.50
N SER A 693 11.05 21.67 29.75
CA SER A 693 12.02 21.36 28.70
C SER A 693 11.94 19.87 28.37
N GLY A 694 11.51 19.53 27.16
CA GLY A 694 11.50 18.14 26.72
C GLY A 694 12.89 17.48 26.78
N SER A 695 12.93 16.15 26.74
CA SER A 695 14.19 15.38 26.84
C SER A 695 15.18 15.62 25.70
N TYR A 696 14.75 16.27 24.61
CA TYR A 696 15.54 16.55 23.42
C TYR A 696 15.32 17.99 22.95
N SER A 697 16.34 18.56 22.29
CA SER A 697 16.22 19.85 21.63
C SER A 697 15.29 19.74 20.40
N PRO A 698 14.46 20.75 20.11
CA PRO A 698 13.52 20.71 19.00
C PRO A 698 14.20 20.61 17.63
N GLU A 699 15.46 21.03 17.51
CA GLU A 699 16.23 21.02 16.25
C GLU A 699 16.86 19.66 15.91
N GLU A 700 16.91 18.72 16.86
CA GLU A 700 17.55 17.41 16.67
C GLU A 700 16.55 16.24 16.63
N VAL A 701 15.25 16.54 16.63
CA VAL A 701 14.18 15.55 16.64
C VAL A 701 13.27 15.62 15.42
N ILE A 702 12.73 14.46 15.06
CA ILE A 702 11.66 14.34 14.08
C ILE A 702 10.43 13.74 14.75
N SER A 703 9.26 14.29 14.41
CA SER A 703 7.96 13.74 14.79
C SER A 703 7.50 12.73 13.75
N LEU A 704 7.40 11.46 14.14
CA LEU A 704 6.91 10.36 13.29
C LEU A 704 5.51 9.90 13.75
N PRO A 705 4.60 9.62 12.81
CA PRO A 705 3.30 9.03 13.13
C PRO A 705 3.46 7.58 13.61
N VAL A 706 2.63 7.19 14.58
CA VAL A 706 2.44 5.80 15.01
C VAL A 706 1.12 5.31 14.45
N TYR A 707 1.16 4.43 13.47
CA TYR A 707 -0.03 3.84 12.86
C TYR A 707 -0.48 2.56 13.58
N THR A 708 -1.77 2.23 13.44
CA THR A 708 -2.32 0.96 13.93
C THR A 708 -1.84 -0.26 13.14
N SER A 709 -1.55 -0.09 11.85
CA SER A 709 -1.17 -1.16 10.91
C SER A 709 -0.22 -0.64 9.82
N SER A 710 0.41 -1.56 9.08
CA SER A 710 1.27 -1.25 7.92
C SER A 710 0.52 -0.58 6.76
N GLU A 711 -0.81 -0.55 6.77
CA GLU A 711 -1.64 0.09 5.74
C GLU A 711 -1.70 1.61 5.89
N ARG A 712 -1.19 2.16 7.01
CA ARG A 712 -1.10 3.61 7.29
C ARG A 712 -2.44 4.35 7.24
N VAL A 713 -3.53 3.68 7.59
CA VAL A 713 -4.90 4.25 7.57
C VAL A 713 -5.19 5.12 8.79
N SER A 714 -4.91 4.61 10.00
CA SER A 714 -5.26 5.29 11.26
C SER A 714 -4.03 5.57 12.11
N VAL A 715 -3.90 6.83 12.54
CA VAL A 715 -2.79 7.32 13.39
C VAL A 715 -3.24 7.33 14.85
N VAL A 716 -2.45 6.70 15.71
CA VAL A 716 -2.66 6.67 17.17
C VAL A 716 -2.13 7.94 17.81
N THR A 717 -0.87 8.28 17.52
CA THR A 717 -0.20 9.46 18.05
C THR A 717 1.05 9.77 17.21
N HIS A 718 1.75 10.85 17.55
CA HIS A 718 3.06 11.16 17.00
C HIS A 718 4.13 11.06 18.09
N VAL A 719 5.23 10.40 17.77
CA VAL A 719 6.35 10.19 18.70
C VAL A 719 7.58 10.89 18.16
N THR A 720 8.30 11.59 19.03
CA THR A 720 9.54 12.27 18.69
C THR A 720 10.73 11.31 18.78
N LEU A 721 11.52 11.25 17.72
CA LEU A 721 12.76 10.46 17.65
C LEU A 721 13.95 11.40 17.39
N PRO A 722 15.12 11.12 17.98
CA PRO A 722 16.34 11.86 17.66
C PRO A 722 16.82 11.53 16.25
N CYS A 723 16.85 12.54 15.37
CA CYS A 723 17.18 12.40 13.94
C CYS A 723 18.49 13.07 13.53
N GLY A 724 19.11 13.88 14.40
CA GLY A 724 20.26 14.70 14.03
C GLY A 724 19.88 15.84 13.07
N ARG A 725 20.82 16.30 12.24
CA ARG A 725 20.73 17.59 11.51
C ARG A 725 19.89 17.58 10.21
N ASN A 726 19.39 16.44 9.74
CA ASN A 726 18.67 16.36 8.45
C ASN A 726 17.35 15.58 8.56
N PRO A 727 16.26 16.21 9.04
CA PRO A 727 14.97 15.55 9.18
C PRO A 727 14.31 15.20 7.82
N ASP A 728 14.57 15.99 6.78
CA ASP A 728 13.93 15.86 5.47
C ASP A 728 14.18 14.50 4.82
N GLN A 729 15.40 13.97 4.98
CA GLN A 729 15.74 12.64 4.50
C GLN A 729 14.84 11.55 5.10
N TRP A 730 14.52 11.64 6.39
CA TRP A 730 13.65 10.67 7.06
C TRP A 730 12.19 10.83 6.66
N ILE A 731 11.77 12.08 6.38
CA ILE A 731 10.43 12.37 5.83
C ILE A 731 10.32 11.73 4.44
N GLN A 732 11.31 11.93 3.57
CA GLN A 732 11.32 11.38 2.21
C GLN A 732 11.41 9.85 2.20
N ASN A 733 12.16 9.24 3.13
CA ASN A 733 12.18 7.78 3.29
C ASN A 733 10.81 7.21 3.72
N GLY A 734 9.85 8.06 4.07
CA GLY A 734 8.52 7.63 4.53
C GLY A 734 8.59 6.94 5.88
N ALA A 735 9.50 7.39 6.77
CA ALA A 735 9.70 6.78 8.07
C ALA A 735 8.41 6.85 8.92
N ALA A 736 8.00 5.70 9.46
CA ALA A 736 6.78 5.62 10.27
C ALA A 736 6.89 4.51 11.31
N LEU A 737 6.25 4.72 12.46
CA LEU A 737 6.12 3.73 13.51
C LEU A 737 4.78 2.99 13.39
N PHE A 738 4.75 1.75 13.86
CA PHE A 738 3.56 0.91 13.85
C PHE A 738 3.39 0.20 15.20
N LEU A 739 2.14 0.02 15.59
CA LEU A 739 1.81 -0.99 16.58
C LEU A 739 2.02 -2.38 15.97
N LYS A 740 2.51 -3.31 16.78
CA LYS A 740 2.69 -4.70 16.36
C LYS A 740 1.37 -5.31 15.84
N GLN A 741 1.40 -5.86 14.64
CA GLN A 741 0.30 -6.69 14.14
C GLN A 741 0.33 -8.04 14.88
N GLN A 742 -0.77 -8.37 15.55
CA GLN A 742 -0.92 -9.58 16.37
C GLN A 742 -1.51 -10.76 15.59
#